data_AF-A0A4S2VDP5-F1
#
_entry.id   AF-A0A4S2VDP5-F1
#
_cell.length_a   1.000
_cell.length_b   1.000
_cell.length_c   1.000
_cell.angle_alpha   90.00
_cell.angle_beta   90.00
_cell.angle_gamma   90.00
#
_symmetry.space_group_name_H-M   'P 1'
#
loop_
_entity.id
_entity.type
_entity.pdbx_description
1 polymer ?
#
loop_
_entity_poly.entity_id
_entity_poly.type
_entity_poly.pdbx_seq_one_letter_code
_entity_poly.pdbx_strand_id
1 'polypeptide(L)'
;MNHGNAPVPFGAHNRRCAAVTGRVRCRLRSLVAPAPRSRWKPPRSWLDPVGRGPLCERIRARGGRHDDNHRASPSKNDRTPGRSARAGSGRFEVVAGSPHCTGPCAPSTAPPPREHPRTPVRPPSSTPRTRKTAEYASRPCPPGAKESQVNRIALPLPSPTALRTLQGRLARSALTEESRIRQPAPFAAWFADARERSGLRVDRVDLDGLENWERDPRTGALRHSSGGFFAIDGLDVRFPSGPVPHWQQPIIHQPEVGVLGLLAKEFDGVLHFLMQAKVEPGNRNHLQLSPTVQATRSNYLRLHKGRAVPYLGYFQERTRHRVVADVLQSEQGAWFYRKRNRNIVIEVTEDIAVEEDFRWMTLGEIHRLLAVEDIVNMDTRTTLSCLPLAGGGLDVLLGTGDAFRDALARSCAGEPGGVHGVDELQSWITEHRAQNDLTTRPVPLVELRDWHSSPERVSHTSGRFFSVIGVKVSAGTREVRGWSQPMLEPHGTGVIAVLVKQIDGVLHILLRASVEPGYVDGVELSPTVQFTPESVPPGGALPRFVDDVLSAPPERTRFACLLSEEGGRFHHALNRYLVVEAEGDAESMEDRDFRWVTLDELSTLLRHSHYLNVQARTLVACLHSLLAPRRPGGGALVL
;
A
#
# COMPACT_ATOMS: atom_id res chain seq x y z
N MET A 1 40.32 -32.59 -45.65
CA MET A 1 41.01 -32.49 -46.95
C MET A 1 40.20 -31.56 -47.86
N ASN A 2 40.89 -30.85 -48.75
CA ASN A 2 40.47 -30.04 -49.92
C ASN A 2 39.14 -30.46 -50.61
N HIS A 3 38.35 -29.63 -51.32
CA HIS A 3 38.26 -28.17 -51.63
C HIS A 3 36.83 -27.93 -52.23
N GLY A 4 36.31 -26.72 -52.55
CA GLY A 4 36.78 -25.33 -52.41
C GLY A 4 36.07 -24.37 -53.39
N ASN A 5 36.31 -23.05 -53.23
CA ASN A 5 35.98 -21.90 -54.12
C ASN A 5 34.52 -21.50 -54.43
N ALA A 6 34.21 -20.23 -54.14
CA ALA A 6 33.21 -19.40 -54.84
C ALA A 6 33.87 -18.58 -55.97
N PRO A 7 33.13 -17.70 -56.67
CA PRO A 7 33.53 -16.28 -56.62
C PRO A 7 32.37 -15.26 -56.57
N VAL A 8 32.75 -14.01 -56.30
CA VAL A 8 31.89 -12.80 -56.24
C VAL A 8 32.22 -11.88 -57.43
N PRO A 9 31.29 -11.04 -57.92
CA PRO A 9 31.62 -9.84 -58.68
C PRO A 9 31.28 -8.54 -57.91
N PHE A 10 32.26 -7.64 -57.80
CA PHE A 10 32.07 -6.23 -57.43
C PHE A 10 31.77 -5.39 -58.70
N GLY A 11 31.06 -4.27 -58.57
CA GLY A 11 30.78 -3.39 -59.72
C GLY A 11 30.23 -2.02 -59.34
N ALA A 12 31.11 -1.07 -58.98
CA ALA A 12 30.73 0.33 -58.73
C ALA A 12 30.95 1.21 -59.96
N HIS A 13 30.04 2.15 -60.23
CA HIS A 13 30.23 3.23 -61.20
C HIS A 13 29.57 4.54 -60.73
N ASN A 14 30.16 5.68 -61.12
CA ASN A 14 29.92 6.99 -60.51
C ASN A 14 29.97 8.10 -61.57
N ARG A 15 28.88 8.88 -61.78
CA ARG A 15 28.84 10.05 -62.68
C ARG A 15 27.94 11.20 -62.21
N ARG A 16 28.58 12.17 -61.55
CA ARG A 16 28.42 13.65 -61.58
C ARG A 16 27.10 14.28 -62.07
N CYS A 17 26.48 15.03 -61.15
CA CYS A 17 26.02 16.43 -61.24
C CYS A 17 25.69 17.09 -62.59
N ALA A 18 24.52 17.74 -62.63
CA ALA A 18 24.31 19.07 -63.23
C ALA A 18 23.36 19.88 -62.33
N ALA A 19 23.44 21.22 -62.34
CA ALA A 19 22.61 22.09 -61.51
C ALA A 19 22.18 23.35 -62.28
N VAL A 20 20.92 23.78 -62.10
CA VAL A 20 20.38 25.06 -62.59
C VAL A 20 19.56 25.71 -61.46
N THR A 21 19.57 27.04 -61.40
CA THR A 21 19.10 27.84 -60.28
C THR A 21 17.69 28.41 -60.46
N GLY A 22 16.97 28.62 -59.36
CA GLY A 22 15.72 29.37 -59.33
C GLY A 22 15.37 29.83 -57.90
N ARG A 23 15.24 31.15 -57.68
CA ARG A 23 14.85 31.74 -56.39
C ARG A 23 13.61 32.63 -56.57
N VAL A 24 12.50 32.30 -55.89
CA VAL A 24 11.45 33.26 -55.49
C VAL A 24 11.03 32.94 -54.04
N ARG A 25 10.49 33.92 -53.31
CA ARG A 25 10.31 33.92 -51.85
C ARG A 25 8.89 33.58 -51.36
N CYS A 26 8.85 32.97 -50.17
CA CYS A 26 7.84 33.12 -49.11
C CYS A 26 6.34 32.82 -49.40
N ARG A 27 5.82 31.78 -48.72
CA ARG A 27 5.05 31.93 -47.45
C ARG A 27 4.68 30.54 -46.88
N LEU A 28 5.33 30.13 -45.78
CA LEU A 28 4.91 28.98 -44.98
C LEU A 28 3.88 29.44 -43.93
N ARG A 29 2.66 28.90 -43.99
CA ARG A 29 1.71 28.95 -42.86
C ARG A 29 1.84 27.65 -42.07
N SER A 30 2.27 27.75 -40.82
CA SER A 30 2.19 26.65 -39.86
C SER A 30 0.75 26.52 -39.35
N LEU A 31 0.20 25.31 -39.42
CA LEU A 31 -1.03 24.91 -38.73
C LEU A 31 -0.89 23.46 -38.23
N VAL A 32 -0.05 23.29 -37.19
CA VAL A 32 -0.06 22.10 -36.33
C VAL A 32 -0.14 22.59 -34.89
N ALA A 33 -1.29 22.41 -34.25
CA ALA A 33 -1.48 22.76 -32.84
C ALA A 33 -0.85 21.66 -31.95
N PRO A 34 0.00 21.99 -30.96
CA PRO A 34 0.55 21.00 -30.06
C PRO A 34 -0.47 20.57 -29.00
N ALA A 35 -0.63 19.27 -28.80
CA ALA A 35 -1.38 18.70 -27.67
C ALA A 35 -0.77 19.13 -26.32
N PRO A 36 -1.58 19.27 -25.24
CA PRO A 36 -1.12 19.82 -23.97
C PRO A 36 -0.11 18.88 -23.29
N ARG A 37 1.12 19.37 -23.10
CA ARG A 37 2.14 18.72 -22.27
C ARG A 37 2.00 19.22 -20.82
N SER A 38 1.67 18.31 -19.90
CA SER A 38 1.65 18.56 -18.44
C SER A 38 3.07 18.76 -17.88
N ARG A 39 3.67 19.91 -18.17
CA ARG A 39 4.93 20.34 -17.54
C ARG A 39 4.71 20.65 -16.07
N TRP A 40 4.97 19.68 -15.20
CA TRP A 40 5.15 19.95 -13.77
C TRP A 40 6.37 20.86 -13.57
N LYS A 41 6.26 21.81 -12.64
CA LYS A 41 7.37 22.53 -12.03
C LYS A 41 7.31 22.25 -10.52
N PRO A 42 8.43 22.00 -9.84
CA PRO A 42 8.43 21.93 -8.39
C PRO A 42 8.05 23.30 -7.79
N PRO A 43 7.36 23.32 -6.62
CA PRO A 43 7.06 24.56 -5.91
C PRO A 43 8.36 25.21 -5.40
N ARG A 44 8.62 26.45 -5.82
CA ARG A 44 9.73 27.27 -5.29
C ARG A 44 9.32 27.98 -4.01
N SER A 45 9.62 27.41 -2.84
CA SER A 45 9.70 28.18 -1.57
C SER A 45 10.35 27.40 -0.41
N TRP A 46 11.47 26.72 -0.64
CA TRP A 46 12.35 26.23 0.42
C TRP A 46 13.80 26.57 0.05
N LEU A 47 14.61 27.01 1.02
CA LEU A 47 15.88 27.77 0.89
C LEU A 47 15.73 29.26 0.55
N ASP A 48 15.56 30.11 1.57
CA ASP A 48 16.29 31.39 1.70
C ASP A 48 16.17 31.96 3.14
N PRO A 49 17.25 32.45 3.78
CA PRO A 49 17.21 32.99 5.15
C PRO A 49 17.22 34.54 5.24
N VAL A 50 16.34 35.09 6.07
CA VAL A 50 16.41 36.42 6.74
C VAL A 50 16.71 37.65 5.85
N GLY A 51 15.65 38.38 5.47
CA GLY A 51 15.74 39.73 4.90
C GLY A 51 14.67 40.68 5.46
N ARG A 52 15.00 41.97 5.65
CA ARG A 52 14.05 43.00 6.14
C ARG A 52 13.27 43.63 4.97
N GLY A 53 12.07 44.14 5.26
CA GLY A 53 11.21 44.82 4.27
C GLY A 53 11.74 46.18 3.78
N PRO A 54 10.97 46.87 2.92
CA PRO A 54 10.09 47.89 3.51
C PRO A 54 8.65 47.90 2.97
N LEU A 55 7.77 48.64 3.65
CA LEU A 55 6.35 48.83 3.30
C LEU A 55 6.10 50.29 2.86
N CYS A 56 5.42 50.48 1.73
CA CYS A 56 4.89 51.76 1.22
C CYS A 56 3.69 51.47 0.29
N GLU A 57 2.60 52.25 0.22
CA GLU A 57 2.15 53.38 1.04
C GLU A 57 0.65 53.67 0.73
N ARG A 58 -0.10 54.29 1.68
CA ARG A 58 -1.23 55.26 1.53
C ARG A 58 -2.64 54.90 2.01
N ILE A 59 -3.26 55.91 2.66
CA ILE A 59 -4.71 56.21 2.82
C ILE A 59 -5.48 55.31 3.82
N ARG A 60 -6.16 55.83 4.88
CA ARG A 60 -6.39 57.22 5.33
C ARG A 60 -6.77 57.35 6.84
N ALA A 61 -6.20 58.37 7.49
CA ALA A 61 -6.79 59.31 8.48
C ALA A 61 -7.17 58.92 9.93
N ARG A 62 -6.96 59.93 10.84
CA ARG A 62 -7.33 60.09 12.27
C ARG A 62 -6.53 59.22 13.28
N GLY A 63 -5.98 59.75 14.39
CA GLY A 63 -5.81 61.16 14.84
C GLY A 63 -5.26 61.28 16.29
N GLY A 64 -4.64 62.42 16.65
CA GLY A 64 -3.95 62.70 17.94
C GLY A 64 -2.43 62.47 17.86
N ARG A 65 -1.50 63.41 18.13
CA ARG A 65 -1.25 64.34 19.27
C ARG A 65 -0.59 63.68 20.50
N HIS A 66 0.75 63.62 20.54
CA HIS A 66 1.62 64.47 21.39
C HIS A 66 3.11 64.01 21.30
N ASP A 67 4.01 64.96 21.10
CA ASP A 67 5.08 65.40 22.02
C ASP A 67 5.81 64.35 22.91
N ASP A 68 7.14 64.35 23.11
CA ASP A 68 8.24 65.10 22.47
C ASP A 68 9.65 64.55 22.90
N ASN A 69 10.69 64.97 22.16
CA ASN A 69 12.06 65.30 22.60
C ASN A 69 13.19 64.27 22.96
N HIS A 70 14.41 64.70 22.55
CA HIS A 70 15.80 64.34 22.92
C HIS A 70 16.42 63.03 22.32
N ARG A 71 17.60 63.03 21.66
CA ARG A 71 18.97 63.62 21.86
C ARG A 71 19.75 62.97 23.02
N ALA A 72 21.04 62.61 22.90
CA ALA A 72 21.97 62.54 21.76
C ALA A 72 23.20 61.62 22.07
N SER A 73 24.06 61.35 21.08
CA SER A 73 25.35 60.60 21.16
C SER A 73 26.56 61.55 21.42
N PRO A 74 27.87 61.21 21.25
CA PRO A 74 28.57 59.91 21.06
C PRO A 74 29.94 59.74 21.81
N SER A 75 30.63 58.60 21.57
CA SER A 75 32.13 58.45 21.52
C SER A 75 32.92 58.36 22.86
N LYS A 76 34.18 57.87 22.96
CA LYS A 76 35.20 57.33 21.99
C LYS A 76 36.36 56.57 22.72
N ASN A 77 37.23 55.88 21.96
CA ASN A 77 38.66 55.56 22.25
C ASN A 77 39.01 54.53 23.37
N ASP A 78 40.16 53.80 23.40
CA ASP A 78 41.23 53.47 22.42
C ASP A 78 42.19 52.36 22.99
N ARG A 79 43.05 51.75 22.14
CA ARG A 79 44.33 51.00 22.40
C ARG A 79 44.39 49.49 22.73
N THR A 80 45.41 48.87 22.12
CA THR A 80 46.02 47.52 22.26
C THR A 80 47.56 47.72 22.44
N PRO A 81 48.52 46.76 22.28
CA PRO A 81 48.51 45.27 22.23
C PRO A 81 49.67 44.54 23.02
N GLY A 82 49.66 43.19 23.04
CA GLY A 82 50.87 42.32 23.16
C GLY A 82 50.97 41.37 24.37
N ARG A 83 51.80 40.30 24.40
CA ARG A 83 52.51 39.52 23.34
C ARG A 83 53.09 38.19 23.93
N SER A 84 53.32 37.16 23.11
CA SER A 84 54.19 35.95 23.33
C SER A 84 53.73 34.86 24.34
N ALA A 85 54.30 33.63 24.41
CA ALA A 85 54.75 32.64 23.38
C ALA A 85 55.17 31.27 24.00
N ARG A 86 55.27 30.22 23.14
CA ARG A 86 55.99 28.91 23.27
C ARG A 86 55.44 27.73 24.12
N ALA A 87 54.92 26.74 23.38
CA ALA A 87 55.44 25.35 23.22
C ALA A 87 55.70 24.39 24.41
N GLY A 88 55.19 23.16 24.28
CA GLY A 88 55.57 21.92 24.98
C GLY A 88 55.11 20.69 24.18
N SER A 89 55.77 19.54 24.29
CA SER A 89 55.60 18.38 23.37
C SER A 89 55.40 17.03 24.09
N GLY A 90 54.67 16.11 23.45
CA GLY A 90 54.49 14.72 23.91
C GLY A 90 53.71 13.83 22.92
N ARG A 91 53.97 12.51 22.93
CA ARG A 91 53.31 11.44 22.16
C ARG A 91 53.16 10.19 23.06
N PHE A 92 52.36 9.20 22.62
CA PHE A 92 52.30 7.82 23.13
C PHE A 92 51.70 7.65 24.55
N GLU A 93 51.20 6.49 25.00
CA GLU A 93 50.32 5.46 24.39
C GLU A 93 49.80 4.48 25.49
N VAL A 94 48.88 3.57 25.14
CA VAL A 94 48.77 2.18 25.69
C VAL A 94 48.41 1.92 27.19
N VAL A 95 47.15 1.51 27.40
CA VAL A 95 46.68 0.25 28.07
C VAL A 95 46.54 0.07 29.62
N ALA A 96 45.32 -0.40 29.98
CA ALA A 96 44.85 -1.28 31.09
C ALA A 96 44.88 -0.90 32.58
N GLY A 97 43.88 -1.46 33.29
CA GLY A 97 43.73 -1.43 34.75
C GLY A 97 42.48 -2.19 35.24
N SER A 98 42.47 -3.52 35.16
CA SER A 98 41.42 -4.39 35.75
C SER A 98 41.75 -4.78 37.20
N PRO A 99 40.76 -5.32 37.94
CA PRO A 99 41.05 -6.48 38.79
C PRO A 99 40.05 -7.66 38.62
N HIS A 100 40.53 -8.87 38.92
CA HIS A 100 39.73 -10.11 39.08
C HIS A 100 39.04 -10.13 40.49
N CYS A 101 38.22 -11.08 40.98
CA CYS A 101 38.22 -12.56 40.94
C CYS A 101 36.82 -13.13 41.33
N THR A 102 36.16 -14.05 40.58
CA THR A 102 36.14 -15.55 40.63
C THR A 102 35.35 -16.31 41.75
N GLY A 103 34.11 -16.73 41.45
CA GLY A 103 33.42 -18.01 41.86
C GLY A 103 33.20 -18.39 43.36
N PRO A 104 32.71 -19.62 43.69
CA PRO A 104 31.87 -20.58 42.91
C PRO A 104 30.78 -21.41 43.69
N CYS A 105 29.87 -22.10 42.95
CA CYS A 105 29.16 -23.40 43.20
C CYS A 105 28.29 -23.76 44.47
N ALA A 106 26.96 -23.93 44.29
CA ALA A 106 26.08 -25.16 44.38
C ALA A 106 26.22 -26.26 45.50
N PRO A 107 25.33 -27.30 45.61
CA PRO A 107 23.84 -27.41 45.69
C PRO A 107 23.31 -28.37 46.82
N SER A 108 21.97 -28.60 47.04
CA SER A 108 21.41 -29.90 47.59
C SER A 108 19.86 -30.10 47.66
N THR A 109 19.38 -31.26 47.15
CA THR A 109 18.33 -32.24 47.63
C THR A 109 16.92 -31.93 48.24
N ALA A 110 15.94 -32.79 47.89
CA ALA A 110 14.65 -33.13 48.59
C ALA A 110 14.73 -34.58 49.20
N PRO A 111 13.69 -35.37 49.63
CA PRO A 111 12.20 -35.36 49.55
C PRO A 111 11.55 -35.44 50.99
N PRO A 112 10.49 -36.22 51.41
CA PRO A 112 9.36 -37.01 50.79
C PRO A 112 7.92 -36.77 51.39
N PRO A 113 6.84 -37.46 50.92
CA PRO A 113 5.42 -37.26 51.35
C PRO A 113 4.79 -38.40 52.22
N ARG A 114 3.47 -38.34 52.48
CA ARG A 114 2.61 -39.38 53.12
C ARG A 114 1.20 -39.50 52.48
N GLU A 115 0.48 -40.59 52.76
CA GLU A 115 -0.66 -41.09 51.96
C GLU A 115 -2.02 -41.26 52.70
N HIS A 116 -3.14 -41.12 51.95
CA HIS A 116 -4.38 -41.96 51.91
C HIS A 116 -5.19 -42.29 53.21
N PRO A 117 -6.41 -42.93 53.17
CA PRO A 117 -7.15 -43.58 52.05
C PRO A 117 -8.70 -43.34 51.91
N ARG A 118 -9.27 -43.69 50.73
CA ARG A 118 -10.60 -44.33 50.44
C ARG A 118 -11.91 -43.64 50.95
N THR A 119 -13.14 -43.79 50.41
CA THR A 119 -13.80 -44.63 49.37
C THR A 119 -15.06 -43.90 48.82
N PRO A 120 -15.77 -44.35 47.75
CA PRO A 120 -16.79 -43.55 47.03
C PRO A 120 -18.27 -43.87 47.35
N VAL A 121 -19.19 -42.93 47.05
CA VAL A 121 -20.67 -43.13 47.00
C VAL A 121 -21.29 -42.34 45.83
N ARG A 122 -22.42 -42.82 45.28
CA ARG A 122 -23.20 -42.24 44.16
C ARG A 122 -24.68 -42.68 44.31
N PRO A 123 -25.62 -42.07 43.56
CA PRO A 123 -26.30 -40.77 43.76
C PRO A 123 -27.53 -40.94 44.73
N PRO A 124 -28.59 -40.07 44.74
CA PRO A 124 -29.60 -40.04 43.68
C PRO A 124 -30.16 -38.64 43.34
N SER A 125 -31.13 -38.64 42.43
CA SER A 125 -31.87 -37.50 41.87
C SER A 125 -32.83 -36.79 42.83
N SER A 126 -33.01 -35.48 42.61
CA SER A 126 -34.36 -34.88 42.49
C SER A 126 -34.34 -33.53 41.76
N THR A 127 -35.27 -33.35 40.83
CA THR A 127 -35.76 -32.02 40.42
C THR A 127 -37.02 -31.71 41.24
N PRO A 128 -37.30 -30.43 41.55
CA PRO A 128 -38.20 -29.70 40.66
C PRO A 128 -37.88 -28.21 40.48
N ARG A 129 -38.60 -27.60 39.52
CA ARG A 129 -38.60 -26.17 39.17
C ARG A 129 -38.83 -25.25 40.38
N THR A 130 -38.10 -24.13 40.42
CA THR A 130 -38.70 -22.83 40.77
C THR A 130 -38.21 -21.74 39.81
N ARG A 131 -39.09 -20.80 39.45
CA ARG A 131 -38.70 -19.53 38.81
C ARG A 131 -38.17 -18.60 39.90
N LYS A 132 -36.98 -18.03 39.74
CA LYS A 132 -36.62 -16.74 40.33
C LYS A 132 -35.79 -15.91 39.36
N THR A 133 -36.02 -14.61 39.41
CA THR A 133 -35.20 -13.55 38.81
C THR A 133 -33.77 -13.59 39.36
N ALA A 134 -32.79 -13.25 38.53
CA ALA A 134 -31.39 -13.10 38.94
C ALA A 134 -30.83 -11.79 38.36
N GLU A 135 -29.99 -11.09 39.12
CA GLU A 135 -29.39 -9.82 38.68
C GLU A 135 -28.41 -10.00 37.50
N TYR A 136 -28.29 -8.97 36.67
CA TYR A 136 -27.30 -8.91 35.59
C TYR A 136 -25.89 -8.57 36.14
N ALA A 137 -25.37 -9.39 37.04
CA ALA A 137 -24.02 -9.30 37.55
C ALA A 137 -23.01 -9.74 36.47
N SER A 138 -22.33 -8.77 35.85
CA SER A 138 -21.35 -9.00 34.79
C SER A 138 -20.16 -9.85 35.29
N ARG A 139 -20.00 -11.06 34.75
CA ARG A 139 -18.79 -11.89 34.91
C ARG A 139 -17.94 -11.87 33.64
N PRO A 140 -16.59 -11.89 33.74
CA PRO A 140 -15.72 -11.96 32.57
C PRO A 140 -15.90 -13.28 31.82
N CYS A 141 -15.87 -13.24 30.49
CA CYS A 141 -15.79 -14.44 29.66
C CYS A 141 -14.35 -14.97 29.65
N PRO A 142 -14.10 -16.28 29.84
CA PRO A 142 -12.75 -16.84 29.76
C PRO A 142 -12.20 -16.78 28.32
N PRO A 143 -10.89 -16.59 28.13
CA PRO A 143 -10.26 -16.58 26.81
C PRO A 143 -10.20 -18.01 26.24
N GLY A 144 -11.18 -18.37 25.41
CA GLY A 144 -11.26 -19.74 24.87
C GLY A 144 -12.44 -20.00 23.92
N ALA A 145 -13.03 -18.98 23.31
CA ALA A 145 -14.04 -19.16 22.28
C ALA A 145 -13.38 -19.75 21.02
N LYS A 146 -13.69 -21.02 20.71
CA LYS A 146 -13.11 -21.76 19.58
C LYS A 146 -13.39 -21.05 18.26
N GLU A 147 -12.35 -20.72 17.50
CA GLU A 147 -12.51 -20.40 16.08
C GLU A 147 -13.20 -21.57 15.35
N SER A 148 -14.17 -21.25 14.49
CA SER A 148 -14.87 -22.25 13.69
C SER A 148 -13.91 -23.00 12.77
N GLN A 149 -13.95 -24.34 12.76
CA GLN A 149 -13.01 -25.25 12.10
C GLN A 149 -13.10 -25.27 10.55
N VAL A 150 -13.18 -24.11 9.90
CA VAL A 150 -13.40 -23.96 8.45
C VAL A 150 -12.09 -23.66 7.69
N ASN A 151 -11.07 -23.10 8.36
CA ASN A 151 -9.81 -22.64 7.74
C ASN A 151 -8.57 -23.44 8.20
N ARG A 152 -8.61 -24.78 8.14
CA ARG A 152 -7.41 -25.64 8.32
C ARG A 152 -7.29 -26.77 7.29
N ILE A 153 -7.40 -26.40 6.01
CA ILE A 153 -6.71 -27.11 4.93
C ILE A 153 -5.82 -26.06 4.26
N ALA A 154 -4.52 -26.11 4.58
CA ALA A 154 -3.51 -25.55 3.70
C ALA A 154 -3.51 -26.43 2.45
N LEU A 155 -3.76 -25.85 1.29
CA LEU A 155 -3.67 -26.60 0.04
C LEU A 155 -2.21 -27.01 -0.16
N PRO A 156 -1.92 -28.24 -0.61
CA PRO A 156 -0.56 -28.66 -0.88
C PRO A 156 0.05 -27.71 -1.91
N LEU A 157 1.27 -27.22 -1.62
CA LEU A 157 1.98 -26.33 -2.53
C LEU A 157 2.09 -27.01 -3.91
N PRO A 158 1.86 -26.27 -5.02
CA PRO A 158 2.03 -26.84 -6.35
C PRO A 158 3.46 -27.36 -6.50
N SER A 159 3.61 -28.52 -7.15
CA SER A 159 4.95 -29.05 -7.44
C SER A 159 5.76 -28.03 -8.26
N PRO A 160 7.10 -27.99 -8.16
CA PRO A 160 7.92 -27.01 -8.87
C PRO A 160 7.61 -26.95 -10.38
N THR A 161 7.33 -28.09 -11.01
CA THR A 161 6.91 -28.18 -12.42
C THR A 161 5.53 -27.55 -12.68
N ALA A 162 4.55 -27.78 -11.80
CA ALA A 162 3.20 -27.21 -11.93
C ALA A 162 3.20 -25.69 -11.67
N LEU A 163 4.07 -25.24 -10.76
CA LEU A 163 4.36 -23.83 -10.50
C LEU A 163 5.03 -23.16 -11.71
N ARG A 164 6.08 -23.76 -12.29
CA ARG A 164 6.74 -23.24 -13.52
C ARG A 164 5.80 -23.17 -14.73
N THR A 165 4.88 -24.13 -14.83
CA THR A 165 3.82 -24.12 -15.85
C THR A 165 2.80 -22.98 -15.62
N LEU A 166 2.50 -22.65 -14.35
CA LEU A 166 1.61 -21.54 -14.00
C LEU A 166 2.28 -20.18 -14.24
N GLN A 167 3.52 -19.99 -13.77
CA GLN A 167 4.34 -18.80 -14.01
C GLN A 167 4.43 -18.49 -15.52
N GLY A 168 4.76 -19.48 -16.36
CA GLY A 168 4.80 -19.32 -17.81
C GLY A 168 3.45 -18.99 -18.48
N ARG A 169 2.30 -19.30 -17.86
CA ARG A 169 0.97 -18.89 -18.34
C ARG A 169 0.61 -17.47 -17.91
N LEU A 170 0.99 -17.09 -16.68
CA LEU A 170 0.87 -15.73 -16.17
C LEU A 170 1.75 -14.77 -16.97
N ALA A 171 2.98 -15.18 -17.31
CA ALA A 171 3.87 -14.45 -18.21
C ALA A 171 3.24 -14.20 -19.60
N ARG A 172 2.69 -15.24 -20.25
CA ARG A 172 1.96 -15.05 -21.52
C ARG A 172 0.78 -14.09 -21.39
N SER A 173 0.05 -14.13 -20.28
CA SER A 173 -1.06 -13.19 -20.01
C SER A 173 -0.56 -11.76 -19.82
N ALA A 174 0.52 -11.54 -19.07
CA ALA A 174 1.13 -10.23 -18.83
C ALA A 174 1.65 -9.57 -20.11
N LEU A 175 2.07 -10.38 -21.09
CA LEU A 175 2.59 -9.92 -22.38
C LEU A 175 1.53 -9.82 -23.49
N THR A 176 0.35 -10.37 -23.27
CA THR A 176 -0.78 -10.21 -24.19
C THR A 176 -1.48 -8.89 -23.89
N GLU A 177 -0.96 -7.78 -24.41
CA GLU A 177 -1.49 -6.43 -24.16
C GLU A 177 -2.94 -6.22 -24.65
N GLU A 178 -3.40 -7.01 -25.61
CA GLU A 178 -4.74 -6.93 -26.22
C GLU A 178 -5.37 -8.32 -26.25
N SER A 179 -6.57 -8.48 -25.66
CA SER A 179 -7.28 -9.74 -25.73
C SER A 179 -7.78 -10.04 -27.15
N ARG A 180 -7.72 -11.33 -27.53
CA ARG A 180 -8.29 -11.85 -28.78
C ARG A 180 -9.77 -12.20 -28.67
N ILE A 181 -10.32 -12.30 -27.46
CA ILE A 181 -11.73 -12.67 -27.27
C ILE A 181 -12.62 -11.48 -27.65
N ARG A 182 -13.69 -11.74 -28.39
CA ARG A 182 -14.57 -10.67 -28.86
C ARG A 182 -15.41 -10.11 -27.71
N GLN A 183 -14.97 -8.98 -27.19
CA GLN A 183 -15.69 -8.21 -26.17
C GLN A 183 -16.97 -7.57 -26.76
N PRO A 184 -18.06 -7.41 -25.99
CA PRO A 184 -19.29 -6.78 -26.47
C PRO A 184 -19.10 -5.31 -26.90
N ALA A 185 -18.23 -4.58 -26.20
CA ALA A 185 -17.90 -3.19 -26.46
C ALA A 185 -16.41 -2.88 -26.15
N PRO A 186 -15.83 -1.82 -26.73
CA PRO A 186 -14.53 -1.29 -26.30
C PRO A 186 -14.49 -0.99 -24.80
N PHE A 187 -13.32 -1.10 -24.17
CA PHE A 187 -13.17 -0.91 -22.72
C PHE A 187 -13.72 0.45 -22.25
N ALA A 188 -13.35 1.54 -22.92
CA ALA A 188 -13.77 2.89 -22.56
C ALA A 188 -15.29 3.09 -22.61
N ALA A 189 -15.96 2.53 -23.63
CA ALA A 189 -17.42 2.59 -23.75
C ALA A 189 -18.08 1.81 -22.60
N TRP A 190 -17.75 0.52 -22.45
CA TRP A 190 -18.30 -0.34 -21.39
C TRP A 190 -18.12 0.26 -19.98
N PHE A 191 -16.96 0.86 -19.71
CA PHE A 191 -16.66 1.49 -18.41
C PHE A 191 -17.41 2.82 -18.21
N ALA A 192 -17.58 3.63 -19.26
CA ALA A 192 -18.44 4.81 -19.22
C ALA A 192 -19.92 4.44 -19.04
N ASP A 193 -20.41 3.44 -19.77
CA ASP A 193 -21.78 2.93 -19.66
C ASP A 193 -22.06 2.42 -18.24
N ALA A 194 -21.11 1.70 -17.61
CA ALA A 194 -21.23 1.24 -16.23
C ALA A 194 -21.26 2.40 -15.22
N ARG A 195 -20.45 3.44 -15.45
CA ARG A 195 -20.44 4.68 -14.65
C ARG A 195 -21.79 5.37 -14.71
N GLU A 196 -22.39 5.49 -15.90
CA GLU A 196 -23.71 6.09 -16.10
C GLU A 196 -24.85 5.23 -15.52
N ARG A 197 -24.88 3.91 -15.78
CA ARG A 197 -25.87 2.97 -15.20
C ARG A 197 -25.90 3.01 -13.68
N SER A 198 -24.75 3.20 -13.03
CA SER A 198 -24.64 3.18 -11.57
C SER A 198 -25.47 4.26 -10.88
N GLY A 199 -25.60 5.44 -11.51
CA GLY A 199 -26.23 6.62 -10.92
C GLY A 199 -25.72 7.00 -9.53
N LEU A 200 -24.46 6.67 -9.18
CA LEU A 200 -23.95 6.86 -7.83
C LEU A 200 -23.87 8.35 -7.47
N ARG A 201 -24.46 8.72 -6.33
CA ARG A 201 -24.32 10.03 -5.69
C ARG A 201 -23.90 9.85 -4.23
N VAL A 202 -22.94 10.65 -3.79
CA VAL A 202 -22.42 10.65 -2.41
C VAL A 202 -22.53 12.07 -1.85
N ASP A 203 -23.39 12.26 -0.86
CA ASP A 203 -23.55 13.51 -0.13
C ASP A 203 -22.91 13.38 1.27
N ARG A 204 -22.23 14.42 1.75
CA ARG A 204 -21.76 14.44 3.15
C ARG A 204 -22.92 14.75 4.09
N VAL A 205 -22.94 14.08 5.22
CA VAL A 205 -23.93 14.24 6.30
C VAL A 205 -23.26 14.13 7.66
N ASP A 206 -23.94 14.57 8.71
CA ASP A 206 -23.44 14.46 10.07
C ASP A 206 -23.33 12.98 10.48
N LEU A 207 -22.31 12.63 11.27
CA LEU A 207 -22.12 11.28 11.83
C LEU A 207 -23.34 10.86 12.67
N ASP A 208 -23.91 11.80 13.43
CA ASP A 208 -25.08 11.55 14.28
C ASP A 208 -26.40 11.50 13.47
N GLY A 209 -26.34 11.86 12.18
CA GLY A 209 -27.45 11.74 11.22
C GLY A 209 -27.37 10.50 10.32
N LEU A 210 -26.44 9.57 10.58
CA LEU A 210 -26.25 8.37 9.76
C LEU A 210 -27.34 7.32 10.00
N GLU A 211 -28.22 7.12 9.01
CA GLU A 211 -29.27 6.11 9.06
C GLU A 211 -28.72 4.70 9.33
N ASN A 212 -29.28 4.01 10.34
CA ASN A 212 -28.86 2.68 10.83
C ASN A 212 -27.46 2.62 11.49
N TRP A 213 -26.82 3.76 11.76
CA TRP A 213 -25.62 3.83 12.61
C TRP A 213 -25.95 4.52 13.93
N GLU A 214 -25.31 4.03 14.99
CA GLU A 214 -25.50 4.52 16.35
C GLU A 214 -24.13 4.90 16.94
N ARG A 215 -24.08 6.05 17.61
CA ARG A 215 -22.95 6.44 18.45
C ARG A 215 -23.20 5.96 19.87
N ASP A 216 -22.35 5.07 20.37
CA ASP A 216 -22.44 4.58 21.75
C ASP A 216 -22.23 5.76 22.74
N PRO A 217 -23.18 6.05 23.65
CA PRO A 217 -23.15 7.26 24.47
C PRO A 217 -22.13 7.22 25.62
N ARG A 218 -21.49 6.06 25.86
CA ARG A 218 -20.45 5.91 26.89
C ARG A 218 -19.04 5.95 26.32
N THR A 219 -18.88 5.51 25.08
CA THR A 219 -17.58 5.31 24.44
C THR A 219 -17.37 6.21 23.23
N GLY A 220 -18.44 6.78 22.67
CA GLY A 220 -18.40 7.55 21.41
C GLY A 220 -18.22 6.70 20.16
N ALA A 221 -18.07 5.38 20.29
CA ALA A 221 -17.80 4.50 19.17
C ALA A 221 -19.00 4.43 18.21
N LEU A 222 -18.73 4.50 16.91
CA LEU A 222 -19.75 4.41 15.87
C LEU A 222 -19.92 2.95 15.45
N ARG A 223 -21.14 2.41 15.50
CA ARG A 223 -21.45 1.04 15.10
C ARG A 223 -22.75 0.98 14.29
N HIS A 224 -22.86 0.03 13.36
CA HIS A 224 -24.11 -0.22 12.67
C HIS A 224 -25.09 -1.00 13.56
N SER A 225 -26.37 -0.62 13.58
CA SER A 225 -27.41 -1.15 14.49
C SER A 225 -27.64 -2.67 14.37
N SER A 226 -27.32 -3.26 13.21
CA SER A 226 -27.36 -4.73 13.01
C SER A 226 -26.21 -5.51 13.67
N GLY A 227 -25.22 -4.82 14.25
CA GLY A 227 -23.99 -5.42 14.77
C GLY A 227 -23.01 -5.94 13.70
N GLY A 228 -23.29 -5.69 12.42
CA GLY A 228 -22.45 -6.06 11.29
C GLY A 228 -21.53 -4.94 10.79
N PHE A 229 -20.96 -5.15 9.61
CA PHE A 229 -20.04 -4.26 8.90
C PHE A 229 -18.75 -3.98 9.69
N PHE A 230 -18.60 -2.79 10.24
CA PHE A 230 -17.40 -2.30 10.93
C PHE A 230 -17.80 -1.29 12.01
N ALA A 231 -16.84 -0.96 12.88
CA ALA A 231 -16.98 0.11 13.85
C ALA A 231 -15.86 1.15 13.71
N ILE A 232 -16.09 2.35 14.24
CA ILE A 232 -15.04 3.32 14.54
C ILE A 232 -14.83 3.29 16.05
N ASP A 233 -13.71 2.71 16.49
CA ASP A 233 -13.28 2.62 17.89
C ASP A 233 -12.08 3.56 18.12
N GLY A 234 -11.72 3.83 19.38
CA GLY A 234 -10.48 4.55 19.72
C GLY A 234 -9.32 3.57 19.96
N LEU A 235 -8.08 4.02 19.73
CA LEU A 235 -6.85 3.25 19.96
C LEU A 235 -5.81 4.06 20.74
N ASP A 236 -5.32 3.48 21.84
CA ASP A 236 -4.19 3.95 22.65
C ASP A 236 -2.93 3.23 22.18
N VAL A 237 -1.92 3.98 21.72
CA VAL A 237 -0.72 3.43 21.06
C VAL A 237 0.54 3.89 21.77
N ARG A 238 1.32 2.95 22.28
CA ARG A 238 2.60 3.21 22.96
C ARG A 238 3.72 2.50 22.21
N PHE A 239 4.76 3.23 21.86
CA PHE A 239 5.90 2.71 21.11
C PHE A 239 7.19 3.36 21.64
N PRO A 240 7.69 2.94 22.83
CA PRO A 240 8.74 3.66 23.54
C PRO A 240 10.04 3.87 22.75
N SER A 241 10.43 2.92 21.88
CA SER A 241 11.57 3.06 20.97
C SER A 241 11.29 3.90 19.70
N GLY A 242 10.03 4.24 19.43
CA GLY A 242 9.59 4.90 18.21
C GLY A 242 9.72 6.44 18.21
N PRO A 243 9.57 7.07 17.03
CA PRO A 243 9.70 8.53 16.89
C PRO A 243 8.57 9.32 17.58
N VAL A 244 7.45 8.66 17.93
CA VAL A 244 6.36 9.21 18.74
C VAL A 244 6.04 8.20 19.84
N PRO A 245 6.56 8.37 21.08
CA PRO A 245 6.47 7.33 22.11
C PRO A 245 5.05 6.97 22.60
N HIS A 246 4.10 7.91 22.50
CA HIS A 246 2.69 7.70 22.88
C HIS A 246 1.77 8.61 22.06
N TRP A 247 0.82 8.03 21.32
CA TRP A 247 -0.29 8.78 20.72
C TRP A 247 -1.61 8.03 20.88
N GLN A 248 -2.69 8.67 20.45
CA GLN A 248 -4.02 8.07 20.39
C GLN A 248 -4.69 8.48 19.07
N GLN A 249 -5.60 7.66 18.55
CA GLN A 249 -6.32 7.91 17.30
C GLN A 249 -7.64 7.13 17.20
N PRO A 250 -8.59 7.55 16.36
CA PRO A 250 -9.64 6.67 15.84
C PRO A 250 -9.01 5.53 15.04
N ILE A 251 -9.70 4.39 14.99
CA ILE A 251 -9.31 3.23 14.20
C ILE A 251 -10.55 2.51 13.66
N ILE A 252 -10.49 2.05 12.41
CA ILE A 252 -11.55 1.24 11.80
C ILE A 252 -11.40 -0.20 12.31
N HIS A 253 -12.38 -0.67 13.07
CA HIS A 253 -12.39 -2.01 13.64
C HIS A 253 -13.39 -2.90 12.90
N GLN A 254 -12.84 -3.83 12.11
CA GLN A 254 -13.62 -4.86 11.41
C GLN A 254 -12.90 -6.21 11.54
N PRO A 255 -13.23 -7.04 12.55
CA PRO A 255 -12.61 -8.36 12.73
C PRO A 255 -13.10 -9.38 11.69
N GLU A 256 -14.07 -9.02 10.85
CA GLU A 256 -14.51 -9.82 9.71
C GLU A 256 -13.41 -9.93 8.64
N VAL A 257 -12.97 -11.16 8.35
CA VAL A 257 -12.24 -11.48 7.12
C VAL A 257 -13.21 -11.44 5.94
N GLY A 258 -12.97 -10.54 4.98
CA GLY A 258 -13.65 -10.51 3.69
C GLY A 258 -12.94 -11.37 2.64
N VAL A 259 -13.57 -11.55 1.49
CA VAL A 259 -13.03 -12.23 0.31
C VAL A 259 -12.76 -11.19 -0.77
N LEU A 260 -11.51 -11.15 -1.23
CA LEU A 260 -11.05 -10.48 -2.44
C LEU A 260 -10.73 -11.59 -3.45
N GLY A 261 -11.72 -11.90 -4.28
CA GLY A 261 -11.75 -13.06 -5.15
C GLY A 261 -11.62 -12.68 -6.62
N LEU A 262 -10.64 -13.25 -7.31
CA LEU A 262 -10.45 -13.09 -8.75
C LEU A 262 -10.59 -14.44 -9.46
N LEU A 263 -11.55 -14.54 -10.40
CA LEU A 263 -11.65 -15.69 -11.29
C LEU A 263 -10.69 -15.53 -12.47
N ALA A 264 -10.03 -16.63 -12.84
CA ALA A 264 -9.16 -16.74 -13.99
C ALA A 264 -9.65 -17.86 -14.92
N LYS A 265 -9.62 -17.68 -16.24
CA LYS A 265 -9.95 -18.72 -17.23
C LYS A 265 -9.02 -18.59 -18.43
N GLU A 266 -8.63 -19.71 -19.03
CA GLU A 266 -7.83 -19.70 -20.25
C GLU A 266 -8.72 -19.60 -21.48
N PHE A 267 -8.40 -18.66 -22.37
CA PHE A 267 -8.98 -18.51 -23.71
C PHE A 267 -7.83 -18.44 -24.71
N ASP A 268 -7.89 -19.24 -25.79
CA ASP A 268 -6.90 -19.28 -26.87
C ASP A 268 -5.42 -19.40 -26.41
N GLY A 269 -5.16 -20.13 -25.32
CA GLY A 269 -3.82 -20.34 -24.76
C GLY A 269 -3.33 -19.26 -23.76
N VAL A 270 -4.20 -18.29 -23.44
CA VAL A 270 -3.92 -17.10 -22.62
C VAL A 270 -4.89 -17.01 -21.45
N LEU A 271 -4.35 -16.90 -20.22
CA LEU A 271 -5.17 -16.62 -19.03
C LEU A 271 -5.79 -15.22 -19.11
N HIS A 272 -7.07 -15.13 -18.81
CA HIS A 272 -7.82 -13.90 -18.59
C HIS A 272 -8.42 -13.92 -17.18
N PHE A 273 -8.69 -12.75 -16.62
CA PHE A 273 -9.23 -12.54 -15.28
C PHE A 273 -10.55 -11.78 -15.37
N LEU A 274 -11.55 -12.17 -14.57
CA LEU A 274 -12.90 -11.59 -14.64
C LEU A 274 -12.99 -10.35 -13.75
N MET A 275 -12.66 -9.19 -14.32
CA MET A 275 -12.71 -7.90 -13.62
C MET A 275 -14.16 -7.42 -13.46
N GLN A 276 -14.46 -6.75 -12.35
CA GLN A 276 -15.74 -6.05 -12.14
C GLN A 276 -15.55 -4.53 -12.27
N ALA A 277 -16.38 -3.85 -13.05
CA ALA A 277 -16.58 -2.41 -12.95
C ALA A 277 -17.44 -2.12 -11.71
N LYS A 278 -16.82 -1.62 -10.65
CA LYS A 278 -17.44 -1.48 -9.33
C LYS A 278 -17.47 -0.03 -8.87
N VAL A 279 -18.64 0.41 -8.41
CA VAL A 279 -18.79 1.70 -7.72
C VAL A 279 -18.58 1.56 -6.21
N GLU A 280 -17.84 2.51 -5.63
CA GLU A 280 -17.64 2.64 -4.18
C GLU A 280 -17.69 4.13 -3.78
N PRO A 281 -18.32 4.50 -2.65
CA PRO A 281 -18.62 5.89 -2.32
C PRO A 281 -17.38 6.75 -1.97
N GLY A 282 -16.24 6.11 -1.70
CA GLY A 282 -14.99 6.77 -1.39
C GLY A 282 -14.04 6.96 -2.57
N ASN A 283 -14.30 6.30 -3.71
CA ASN A 283 -13.47 6.42 -4.90
C ASN A 283 -13.66 7.82 -5.53
N ARG A 284 -12.55 8.54 -5.81
CA ARG A 284 -12.56 9.92 -6.39
C ARG A 284 -13.33 10.01 -7.70
N ASN A 285 -13.29 8.95 -8.50
CA ASN A 285 -13.97 8.76 -9.77
C ASN A 285 -15.21 7.85 -9.66
N HIS A 286 -15.58 7.44 -8.45
CA HIS A 286 -16.64 6.50 -8.06
C HIS A 286 -16.49 5.06 -8.61
N LEU A 287 -16.34 4.89 -9.93
CA LEU A 287 -16.19 3.59 -10.60
C LEU A 287 -14.71 3.22 -10.78
N GLN A 288 -14.33 2.02 -10.35
CA GLN A 288 -13.00 1.42 -10.55
C GLN A 288 -13.09 -0.06 -10.92
N LEU A 289 -11.99 -0.67 -11.38
CA LEU A 289 -11.90 -2.12 -11.56
C LEU A 289 -11.57 -2.81 -10.24
N SER A 290 -12.51 -3.62 -9.74
CA SER A 290 -12.32 -4.50 -8.57
C SER A 290 -12.10 -5.96 -8.98
N PRO A 291 -11.69 -6.85 -8.04
CA PRO A 291 -11.76 -8.28 -8.25
C PRO A 291 -13.19 -8.74 -8.57
N THR A 292 -13.33 -9.95 -9.11
CA THR A 292 -14.62 -10.60 -9.41
C THR A 292 -15.57 -10.64 -8.21
N VAL A 293 -15.02 -10.74 -7.00
CA VAL A 293 -15.74 -10.72 -5.73
C VAL A 293 -14.99 -9.82 -4.75
N GLN A 294 -15.66 -8.76 -4.27
CA GLN A 294 -15.20 -7.93 -3.16
C GLN A 294 -16.31 -7.93 -2.10
N ALA A 295 -16.20 -8.82 -1.11
CA ALA A 295 -17.30 -9.13 -0.18
C ALA A 295 -16.84 -9.31 1.28
N THR A 296 -17.42 -8.52 2.19
CA THR A 296 -17.29 -8.69 3.65
C THR A 296 -18.12 -9.88 4.16
N ARG A 297 -17.86 -10.33 5.39
CA ARG A 297 -18.64 -11.42 6.02
C ARG A 297 -20.11 -11.01 6.20
N SER A 298 -20.36 -9.78 6.66
CA SER A 298 -21.70 -9.19 6.73
C SER A 298 -22.43 -9.12 5.39
N ASN A 299 -21.71 -8.98 4.27
CA ASN A 299 -22.32 -8.95 2.94
C ASN A 299 -22.72 -10.35 2.45
N TYR A 300 -21.92 -11.40 2.65
CA TYR A 300 -22.37 -12.75 2.26
C TYR A 300 -23.54 -13.26 3.12
N LEU A 301 -23.60 -12.84 4.39
CA LEU A 301 -24.75 -13.09 5.27
C LEU A 301 -26.01 -12.31 4.86
N ARG A 302 -25.90 -11.39 3.89
CA ARG A 302 -26.98 -10.51 3.41
C ARG A 302 -27.68 -9.78 4.56
N LEU A 303 -26.91 -9.25 5.51
CA LEU A 303 -27.46 -8.43 6.61
C LEU A 303 -28.18 -7.17 6.09
N HIS A 304 -27.77 -6.68 4.90
CA HIS A 304 -28.42 -5.60 4.15
C HIS A 304 -29.63 -6.06 3.29
N LYS A 305 -30.03 -7.34 3.37
CA LYS A 305 -31.17 -7.98 2.65
C LYS A 305 -31.15 -7.91 1.10
N GLY A 306 -30.00 -7.59 0.49
CA GLY A 306 -29.84 -7.48 -0.96
C GLY A 306 -29.72 -8.82 -1.69
N ARG A 307 -29.42 -8.75 -3.00
CA ARG A 307 -29.11 -9.94 -3.83
C ARG A 307 -27.89 -10.70 -3.30
N ALA A 308 -27.77 -11.95 -3.70
CA ALA A 308 -26.52 -12.70 -3.52
C ALA A 308 -25.41 -12.04 -4.34
N VAL A 309 -24.19 -11.97 -3.79
CA VAL A 309 -23.02 -11.46 -4.50
C VAL A 309 -22.71 -12.37 -5.69
N PRO A 310 -22.65 -11.87 -6.93
CA PRO A 310 -22.28 -12.66 -8.11
C PRO A 310 -20.97 -13.42 -7.90
N TYR A 311 -20.86 -14.62 -8.48
CA TYR A 311 -19.66 -15.48 -8.46
C TYR A 311 -19.10 -15.87 -7.07
N LEU A 312 -19.73 -15.50 -5.95
CA LEU A 312 -19.23 -15.82 -4.61
C LEU A 312 -19.09 -17.34 -4.35
N GLY A 313 -19.95 -18.16 -4.97
CA GLY A 313 -19.94 -19.62 -4.82
C GLY A 313 -18.60 -20.28 -5.16
N TYR A 314 -17.92 -19.82 -6.21
CA TYR A 314 -16.59 -20.35 -6.62
C TYR A 314 -15.53 -20.23 -5.49
N PHE A 315 -15.58 -19.14 -4.71
CA PHE A 315 -14.64 -18.87 -3.61
C PHE A 315 -15.03 -19.56 -2.29
N GLN A 316 -16.29 -20.00 -2.18
CA GLN A 316 -16.80 -20.84 -1.09
C GLN A 316 -16.51 -22.33 -1.36
N GLU A 317 -16.71 -22.79 -2.59
CA GLU A 317 -16.53 -24.19 -3.03
C GLU A 317 -15.16 -24.46 -3.68
N ARG A 318 -14.13 -23.70 -3.28
CA ARG A 318 -12.78 -23.64 -3.89
C ARG A 318 -12.14 -24.99 -4.27
N THR A 319 -12.47 -26.07 -3.56
CA THR A 319 -11.92 -27.41 -3.77
C THR A 319 -12.39 -28.08 -5.06
N ARG A 320 -13.38 -27.51 -5.75
CA ARG A 320 -13.82 -27.93 -7.10
C ARG A 320 -12.98 -27.33 -8.23
N HIS A 321 -12.17 -26.32 -7.94
CA HIS A 321 -11.48 -25.50 -8.94
C HIS A 321 -9.96 -25.47 -8.64
N ARG A 322 -9.16 -24.93 -9.56
CA ARG A 322 -7.72 -24.83 -9.37
C ARG A 322 -7.37 -23.51 -8.67
N VAL A 323 -6.91 -23.57 -7.43
CA VAL A 323 -6.42 -22.38 -6.72
C VAL A 323 -5.06 -21.96 -7.30
N VAL A 324 -4.95 -20.68 -7.65
CA VAL A 324 -3.73 -20.01 -8.15
C VAL A 324 -3.01 -19.28 -7.01
N ALA A 325 -3.78 -18.66 -6.11
CA ALA A 325 -3.33 -18.06 -4.85
C ALA A 325 -4.47 -18.06 -3.82
N ASP A 326 -4.20 -18.21 -2.53
CA ASP A 326 -5.21 -18.15 -1.45
C ASP A 326 -4.51 -17.84 -0.12
N VAL A 327 -4.49 -16.55 0.26
CA VAL A 327 -3.69 -16.04 1.39
C VAL A 327 -4.45 -14.94 2.14
N LEU A 328 -4.32 -14.90 3.47
CA LEU A 328 -4.78 -13.77 4.27
C LEU A 328 -3.71 -12.67 4.22
N GLN A 329 -4.06 -11.47 3.78
CA GLN A 329 -3.16 -10.32 3.83
C GLN A 329 -3.75 -9.18 4.66
N SER A 330 -2.88 -8.33 5.18
CA SER A 330 -3.14 -7.14 6.00
C SER A 330 -3.70 -5.97 5.17
N GLU A 331 -4.51 -5.11 5.79
CA GLU A 331 -4.84 -3.79 5.22
C GLU A 331 -4.02 -2.68 5.92
N GLN A 332 -4.31 -1.40 5.67
CA GLN A 332 -3.54 -0.26 6.19
C GLN A 332 -3.50 -0.26 7.73
N GLY A 333 -2.35 -0.56 8.33
CA GLY A 333 -2.16 -0.62 9.78
C GLY A 333 -2.30 0.76 10.46
N ALA A 334 -2.08 1.85 9.73
CA ALA A 334 -2.33 3.21 10.18
C ALA A 334 -3.83 3.51 10.45
N TRP A 335 -4.76 2.77 9.82
CA TRP A 335 -6.19 3.10 9.83
C TRP A 335 -7.12 1.95 10.23
N PHE A 336 -6.72 0.69 10.07
CA PHE A 336 -7.51 -0.48 10.47
C PHE A 336 -6.91 -1.20 11.69
N TYR A 337 -7.75 -1.59 12.65
CA TYR A 337 -7.30 -2.46 13.75
C TYR A 337 -7.33 -3.93 13.33
N ARG A 338 -6.14 -4.50 13.08
CA ARG A 338 -5.87 -5.93 12.84
C ARG A 338 -6.68 -6.56 11.70
N LYS A 339 -7.12 -5.72 10.76
CA LYS A 339 -7.88 -6.11 9.57
C LYS A 339 -7.01 -6.98 8.66
N ARG A 340 -7.63 -8.06 8.17
CA ARG A 340 -7.15 -8.86 7.05
C ARG A 340 -8.28 -9.10 6.06
N ASN A 341 -7.95 -9.30 4.79
CA ASN A 341 -8.84 -9.94 3.83
C ASN A 341 -8.15 -11.15 3.18
N ARG A 342 -8.98 -12.10 2.74
CA ARG A 342 -8.55 -13.29 2.02
C ARG A 342 -8.43 -12.95 0.53
N ASN A 343 -7.19 -12.78 0.09
CA ASN A 343 -6.81 -12.57 -1.30
C ASN A 343 -6.76 -13.95 -1.96
N ILE A 344 -7.63 -14.21 -2.93
CA ILE A 344 -7.76 -15.52 -3.58
C ILE A 344 -7.97 -15.39 -5.08
N VAL A 345 -7.19 -16.18 -5.84
CA VAL A 345 -7.31 -16.34 -7.28
C VAL A 345 -7.67 -17.79 -7.59
N ILE A 346 -8.76 -18.00 -8.33
CA ILE A 346 -9.24 -19.34 -8.73
C ILE A 346 -9.26 -19.43 -10.26
N GLU A 347 -8.60 -20.45 -10.79
CA GLU A 347 -8.70 -20.86 -12.18
C GLU A 347 -9.87 -21.84 -12.38
N VAL A 348 -10.77 -21.46 -13.28
CA VAL A 348 -11.97 -22.21 -13.70
C VAL A 348 -11.80 -22.70 -15.15
N THR A 349 -12.46 -23.81 -15.49
CA THR A 349 -12.44 -24.40 -16.84
C THR A 349 -13.80 -24.38 -17.51
N GLU A 350 -14.86 -24.46 -16.71
CA GLU A 350 -16.27 -24.30 -17.09
C GLU A 350 -16.56 -22.94 -17.74
N ASP A 351 -17.60 -22.88 -18.58
CA ASP A 351 -18.09 -21.62 -19.13
C ASP A 351 -19.03 -20.92 -18.15
N ILE A 352 -18.82 -19.61 -17.98
CA ILE A 352 -19.49 -18.78 -16.98
C ILE A 352 -20.23 -17.65 -17.69
N ALA A 353 -21.52 -17.49 -17.38
CA ALA A 353 -22.31 -16.36 -17.84
C ALA A 353 -21.72 -15.05 -17.26
N VAL A 354 -21.41 -14.09 -18.13
CA VAL A 354 -20.82 -12.81 -17.76
C VAL A 354 -21.92 -11.76 -17.60
N GLU A 355 -22.15 -11.33 -16.37
CA GLU A 355 -23.04 -10.23 -15.98
C GLU A 355 -22.54 -8.86 -16.51
N GLU A 356 -23.43 -7.87 -16.68
CA GLU A 356 -23.17 -6.63 -17.44
C GLU A 356 -21.97 -5.79 -16.97
N ASP A 357 -21.73 -5.74 -15.65
CA ASP A 357 -20.63 -4.99 -15.03
C ASP A 357 -19.33 -5.79 -14.95
N PHE A 358 -19.20 -6.91 -15.67
CA PHE A 358 -18.03 -7.79 -15.63
C PHE A 358 -17.36 -7.95 -17.00
N ARG A 359 -16.02 -8.11 -17.00
CA ARG A 359 -15.21 -8.22 -18.21
C ARG A 359 -14.01 -9.14 -18.00
N TRP A 360 -13.88 -10.17 -18.85
CA TRP A 360 -12.65 -10.94 -18.96
C TRP A 360 -11.54 -10.08 -19.56
N MET A 361 -10.39 -9.96 -18.90
CA MET A 361 -9.25 -9.15 -19.34
C MET A 361 -7.93 -9.91 -19.18
N THR A 362 -6.96 -9.73 -20.07
CA THR A 362 -5.61 -10.29 -19.84
C THR A 362 -4.89 -9.53 -18.71
N LEU A 363 -3.87 -10.17 -18.12
CA LEU A 363 -3.00 -9.48 -17.16
C LEU A 363 -2.27 -8.30 -17.83
N GLY A 364 -1.93 -8.39 -19.13
CA GLY A 364 -1.38 -7.30 -19.92
C GLY A 364 -2.33 -6.10 -20.08
N GLU A 365 -3.63 -6.34 -20.32
CA GLU A 365 -4.65 -5.29 -20.35
C GLU A 365 -4.77 -4.60 -18.98
N ILE A 366 -4.79 -5.38 -17.89
CA ILE A 366 -4.88 -4.85 -16.52
C ILE A 366 -3.59 -4.09 -16.13
N HIS A 367 -2.41 -4.59 -16.50
CA HIS A 367 -1.12 -3.93 -16.30
C HIS A 367 -1.04 -2.57 -17.01
N ARG A 368 -1.60 -2.44 -18.22
CA ARG A 368 -1.70 -1.13 -18.89
C ARG A 368 -2.57 -0.13 -18.13
N LEU A 369 -3.60 -0.60 -17.41
CA LEU A 369 -4.50 0.24 -16.61
C LEU A 369 -3.96 0.60 -15.22
N LEU A 370 -3.01 -0.16 -14.66
CA LEU A 370 -2.27 0.24 -13.44
C LEU A 370 -1.52 1.57 -13.61
N ALA A 371 -1.23 1.97 -14.85
CA ALA A 371 -0.58 3.24 -15.18
C ALA A 371 -1.56 4.41 -15.41
N VAL A 372 -2.86 4.21 -15.20
CA VAL A 372 -3.92 5.23 -15.37
C VAL A 372 -4.54 5.52 -14.01
N GLU A 373 -4.66 6.81 -13.65
CA GLU A 373 -5.13 7.22 -12.31
C GLU A 373 -6.49 6.62 -11.96
N ASP A 374 -6.58 6.05 -10.75
CA ASP A 374 -7.81 5.49 -10.16
C ASP A 374 -8.59 4.47 -11.02
N ILE A 375 -8.01 3.83 -12.04
CA ILE A 375 -8.74 2.81 -12.82
C ILE A 375 -8.72 1.43 -12.14
N VAL A 376 -7.66 1.07 -11.44
CA VAL A 376 -7.50 -0.24 -10.80
C VAL A 376 -7.54 -0.11 -9.27
N ASN A 377 -8.62 -0.60 -8.65
CA ASN A 377 -8.87 -0.38 -7.23
C ASN A 377 -7.89 -1.14 -6.33
N MET A 378 -7.78 -0.69 -5.09
CA MET A 378 -6.82 -1.22 -4.11
C MET A 378 -6.94 -2.74 -3.94
N ASP A 379 -8.15 -3.27 -3.84
CA ASP A 379 -8.44 -4.70 -3.70
C ASP A 379 -7.96 -5.53 -4.91
N THR A 380 -8.04 -4.98 -6.12
CA THR A 380 -7.39 -5.57 -7.31
C THR A 380 -5.88 -5.57 -7.16
N ARG A 381 -5.27 -4.44 -6.78
CA ARG A 381 -3.79 -4.31 -6.69
C ARG A 381 -3.21 -5.30 -5.68
N THR A 382 -3.82 -5.48 -4.52
CA THR A 382 -3.40 -6.52 -3.56
C THR A 382 -3.63 -7.94 -4.10
N THR A 383 -4.77 -8.22 -4.72
CA THR A 383 -5.06 -9.57 -5.27
C THR A 383 -4.11 -9.96 -6.39
N LEU A 384 -3.74 -9.01 -7.26
CA LEU A 384 -2.74 -9.20 -8.33
C LEU A 384 -1.34 -9.44 -7.77
N SER A 385 -0.95 -8.77 -6.68
CA SER A 385 0.36 -8.98 -6.05
C SER A 385 0.58 -10.42 -5.55
N CYS A 386 -0.51 -11.12 -5.22
CA CYS A 386 -0.45 -12.53 -4.78
C CYS A 386 -0.35 -13.54 -5.94
N LEU A 387 -0.32 -13.10 -7.21
CA LEU A 387 -0.09 -14.00 -8.34
C LEU A 387 1.37 -14.49 -8.34
N PRO A 388 1.62 -15.81 -8.46
CA PRO A 388 2.99 -16.33 -8.58
C PRO A 388 3.55 -16.09 -9.99
N LEU A 389 3.87 -14.83 -10.31
CA LEU A 389 4.43 -14.42 -11.60
C LEU A 389 5.95 -14.62 -11.65
N ALA A 390 6.66 -14.37 -10.54
CA ALA A 390 8.09 -14.66 -10.44
C ALA A 390 8.36 -16.17 -10.26
N GLY A 391 9.51 -16.62 -10.76
CA GLY A 391 10.09 -17.96 -10.63
C GLY A 391 10.15 -18.80 -11.93
N GLY A 392 9.79 -18.25 -13.10
CA GLY A 392 10.12 -18.87 -14.39
C GLY A 392 9.26 -18.47 -15.60
N GLY A 393 9.78 -18.74 -16.81
CA GLY A 393 9.07 -18.49 -18.06
C GLY A 393 9.08 -17.02 -18.52
N LEU A 394 9.79 -16.16 -17.80
CA LEU A 394 10.09 -14.78 -18.16
C LEU A 394 11.39 -14.66 -18.98
N ASP A 395 12.03 -15.80 -19.27
CA ASP A 395 13.21 -15.99 -20.11
C ASP A 395 13.04 -15.29 -21.48
N VAL A 396 11.79 -15.21 -21.98
CA VAL A 396 11.37 -14.51 -23.21
C VAL A 396 11.39 -12.97 -23.13
N LEU A 397 11.74 -12.41 -21.98
CA LEU A 397 11.89 -10.96 -21.71
C LEU A 397 13.33 -10.55 -21.42
N LEU A 398 14.29 -11.45 -21.65
CA LEU A 398 15.72 -11.14 -21.55
C LEU A 398 16.24 -10.68 -22.92
N GLY A 399 17.19 -9.74 -22.91
CA GLY A 399 17.80 -9.22 -24.14
C GLY A 399 16.90 -8.21 -24.89
N THR A 400 16.01 -7.50 -24.20
CA THR A 400 15.11 -6.52 -24.84
C THR A 400 15.81 -5.22 -25.23
N GLY A 401 17.09 -5.05 -24.86
CA GLY A 401 17.87 -3.83 -25.07
C GLY A 401 17.56 -2.72 -24.06
N ASP A 402 16.66 -2.97 -23.12
CA ASP A 402 16.29 -2.09 -22.02
C ASP A 402 16.82 -2.69 -20.72
N ALA A 403 17.96 -2.17 -20.24
CA ALA A 403 18.68 -2.72 -19.10
C ALA A 403 17.80 -2.83 -17.83
N PHE A 404 16.86 -1.90 -17.64
CA PHE A 404 15.93 -1.93 -16.52
C PHE A 404 14.93 -3.09 -16.64
N ARG A 405 14.34 -3.31 -17.82
CA ARG A 405 13.43 -4.45 -18.04
C ARG A 405 14.16 -5.78 -17.94
N ASP A 406 15.34 -5.87 -18.52
CA ASP A 406 16.16 -7.09 -18.46
C ASP A 406 16.56 -7.41 -17.00
N ALA A 407 16.86 -6.41 -16.17
CA ALA A 407 17.13 -6.59 -14.74
C ALA A 407 15.88 -6.93 -13.90
N LEU A 408 14.74 -6.34 -14.24
CA LEU A 408 13.42 -6.65 -13.66
C LEU A 408 12.98 -8.08 -14.00
N ALA A 409 13.23 -8.54 -15.23
CA ALA A 409 12.96 -9.91 -15.65
C ALA A 409 13.82 -10.93 -14.87
N ARG A 410 15.12 -10.65 -14.66
CA ARG A 410 15.99 -11.47 -13.80
C ARG A 410 15.55 -11.46 -12.33
N SER A 411 15.11 -10.31 -11.79
CA SER A 411 14.53 -10.20 -10.45
C SER A 411 13.28 -11.07 -10.26
N CYS A 412 12.49 -11.24 -11.32
CA CYS A 412 11.36 -12.17 -11.35
C CYS A 412 11.74 -13.60 -11.77
N ALA A 413 12.99 -13.92 -12.11
CA ALA A 413 13.36 -15.25 -12.61
C ALA A 413 13.87 -16.19 -11.51
N GLY A 414 14.34 -15.66 -10.37
CA GLY A 414 15.03 -16.43 -9.34
C GLY A 414 16.46 -16.81 -9.71
N GLU A 415 17.11 -16.00 -10.56
CA GLU A 415 18.53 -16.16 -10.91
C GLU A 415 19.44 -15.95 -9.68
N PRO A 416 20.58 -16.65 -9.57
CA PRO A 416 21.56 -16.43 -8.50
C PRO A 416 22.11 -15.00 -8.55
N GLY A 417 21.62 -14.13 -7.67
CA GLY A 417 21.98 -12.71 -7.63
C GLY A 417 21.11 -11.84 -6.72
N GLY A 418 20.25 -12.42 -5.87
CA GLY A 418 19.68 -11.71 -4.73
C GLY A 418 20.77 -11.44 -3.68
N VAL A 419 20.82 -10.22 -3.13
CA VAL A 419 21.81 -9.85 -2.08
C VAL A 419 21.63 -10.67 -0.80
N HIS A 420 20.39 -11.06 -0.48
CA HIS A 420 20.05 -11.84 0.71
C HIS A 420 19.29 -13.13 0.36
N GLY A 421 19.40 -14.15 1.21
CA GLY A 421 18.56 -15.34 1.13
C GLY A 421 17.14 -15.10 1.69
N VAL A 422 16.14 -15.83 1.21
CA VAL A 422 14.78 -15.78 1.80
C VAL A 422 14.79 -16.12 3.30
N ASP A 423 15.62 -17.08 3.73
CA ASP A 423 15.77 -17.46 5.14
C ASP A 423 16.42 -16.34 5.98
N GLU A 424 17.34 -15.58 5.38
CA GLU A 424 18.00 -14.42 6.00
C GLU A 424 17.00 -13.26 6.16
N LEU A 425 16.20 -12.98 5.14
CA LEU A 425 15.11 -12.00 5.19
C LEU A 425 14.05 -12.39 6.24
N GLN A 426 13.72 -13.68 6.35
CA GLN A 426 12.84 -14.18 7.42
C GLN A 426 13.46 -14.02 8.81
N SER A 427 14.76 -14.26 8.96
CA SER A 427 15.50 -14.03 10.20
C SER A 427 15.49 -12.55 10.60
N TRP A 428 15.80 -11.65 9.66
CA TRP A 428 15.78 -10.20 9.84
C TRP A 428 14.40 -9.66 10.24
N ILE A 429 13.33 -10.14 9.60
CA ILE A 429 11.94 -9.79 9.96
C ILE A 429 11.57 -10.36 11.34
N THR A 430 12.06 -11.56 11.68
CA THR A 430 11.85 -12.17 13.00
C THR A 430 12.56 -11.39 14.10
N GLU A 431 13.77 -10.90 13.86
CA GLU A 431 14.49 -10.00 14.78
C GLU A 431 13.68 -8.71 15.02
N HIS A 432 13.17 -8.07 13.97
CA HIS A 432 12.36 -6.86 14.10
C HIS A 432 11.08 -7.10 14.90
N ARG A 433 10.38 -8.22 14.66
CA ARG A 433 9.18 -8.60 15.44
C ARG A 433 9.53 -8.91 16.91
N ALA A 434 10.69 -9.49 17.19
CA ALA A 434 11.14 -9.81 18.54
C ALA A 434 11.63 -8.58 19.33
N GLN A 435 12.18 -7.57 18.65
CA GLN A 435 12.66 -6.31 19.25
C GLN A 435 11.57 -5.22 19.36
N ASN A 436 10.43 -5.39 18.69
CA ASN A 436 9.35 -4.40 18.64
C ASN A 436 8.63 -4.24 19.99
N ASP A 437 8.68 -3.03 20.56
CA ASP A 437 8.02 -2.65 21.81
C ASP A 437 6.69 -1.90 21.63
N LEU A 438 6.16 -1.82 20.40
CA LEU A 438 4.82 -1.31 20.12
C LEU A 438 3.75 -2.11 20.87
N THR A 439 2.93 -1.42 21.67
CA THR A 439 1.72 -1.95 22.27
C THR A 439 0.51 -1.10 21.92
N THR A 440 -0.61 -1.75 21.55
CA THR A 440 -1.86 -1.07 21.18
C THR A 440 -3.06 -1.64 21.94
N ARG A 441 -3.94 -0.75 22.41
CA ARG A 441 -5.08 -1.07 23.27
C ARG A 441 -6.30 -0.26 22.85
N PRO A 442 -7.45 -0.90 22.57
CA PRO A 442 -8.70 -0.17 22.31
C PRO A 442 -9.11 0.72 23.50
N VAL A 443 -9.65 1.90 23.20
CA VAL A 443 -10.16 2.90 24.15
C VAL A 443 -11.46 3.52 23.64
N PRO A 444 -12.26 4.14 24.54
CA PRO A 444 -13.33 5.04 24.13
C PRO A 444 -12.85 6.11 23.13
N LEU A 445 -13.62 6.28 22.06
CA LEU A 445 -13.44 7.34 21.06
C LEU A 445 -13.58 8.74 21.68
N VAL A 446 -14.43 8.90 22.71
CA VAL A 446 -14.57 10.16 23.47
C VAL A 446 -13.42 10.47 24.42
N GLU A 447 -12.54 9.51 24.73
CA GLU A 447 -11.37 9.71 25.61
C GLU A 447 -10.08 10.01 24.84
N LEU A 448 -10.14 10.09 23.50
CA LEU A 448 -8.97 10.33 22.66
C LEU A 448 -8.39 11.74 22.87
N ARG A 449 -7.21 11.80 23.50
CA ARG A 449 -6.42 13.04 23.59
C ARG A 449 -6.11 13.55 22.18
N ASP A 450 -6.15 14.88 22.03
CA ASP A 450 -5.85 15.59 20.79
C ASP A 450 -6.80 15.32 19.60
N TRP A 451 -7.90 14.59 19.82
CA TRP A 451 -9.00 14.45 18.85
C TRP A 451 -10.26 15.13 19.36
N HIS A 452 -10.94 15.86 18.47
CA HIS A 452 -12.27 16.41 18.73
C HIS A 452 -13.31 15.50 18.06
N SER A 453 -14.34 15.12 18.81
CA SER A 453 -15.48 14.34 18.31
C SER A 453 -16.75 15.19 18.43
N SER A 454 -17.27 15.63 17.28
CA SER A 454 -18.51 16.39 17.15
C SER A 454 -19.60 15.56 16.46
N PRO A 455 -20.85 16.05 16.37
CA PRO A 455 -21.90 15.40 15.59
C PRO A 455 -21.56 15.28 14.10
N GLU A 456 -20.79 16.22 13.54
CA GLU A 456 -20.47 16.29 12.12
C GLU A 456 -19.24 15.44 11.74
N ARG A 457 -18.21 15.37 12.60
CA ARG A 457 -16.95 14.64 12.34
C ARG A 457 -16.17 14.26 13.60
N VAL A 458 -15.19 13.37 13.45
CA VAL A 458 -14.10 13.19 14.43
C VAL A 458 -12.77 13.55 13.77
N SER A 459 -12.01 14.49 14.32
CA SER A 459 -10.80 15.04 13.67
C SER A 459 -9.75 15.50 14.68
N HIS A 460 -8.47 15.34 14.36
CA HIS A 460 -7.38 15.80 15.24
C HIS A 460 -7.36 17.33 15.36
N THR A 461 -7.16 17.84 16.58
CA THR A 461 -7.01 19.26 16.92
C THR A 461 -6.03 20.05 16.04
N SER A 462 -5.00 19.39 15.51
CA SER A 462 -3.98 20.00 14.65
C SER A 462 -4.38 20.10 13.17
N GLY A 463 -5.55 19.58 12.79
CA GLY A 463 -6.02 19.54 11.39
C GLY A 463 -5.26 18.56 10.49
N ARG A 464 -4.40 17.69 11.05
CA ARG A 464 -3.57 16.72 10.31
C ARG A 464 -4.15 15.30 10.34
N PHE A 465 -3.46 14.37 9.67
CA PHE A 465 -3.75 12.94 9.60
C PHE A 465 -5.04 12.62 8.83
N PHE A 466 -6.19 12.70 9.48
CA PHE A 466 -7.49 12.37 8.89
C PHE A 466 -8.67 12.91 9.71
N SER A 467 -9.84 12.93 9.08
CA SER A 467 -11.16 13.01 9.74
C SER A 467 -11.90 11.68 9.62
N VAL A 468 -12.85 11.42 10.51
CA VAL A 468 -13.96 10.49 10.30
C VAL A 468 -15.19 11.34 9.99
N ILE A 469 -15.86 11.09 8.88
CA ILE A 469 -17.00 11.88 8.37
C ILE A 469 -18.20 10.98 8.07
N GLY A 470 -19.41 11.55 8.06
CA GLY A 470 -20.60 10.85 7.57
C GLY A 470 -20.82 11.04 6.08
N VAL A 471 -21.25 9.98 5.39
CA VAL A 471 -21.79 10.08 4.02
C VAL A 471 -23.15 9.39 3.91
N LYS A 472 -23.99 9.94 3.05
CA LYS A 472 -25.20 9.33 2.52
C LYS A 472 -25.00 9.03 1.04
N VAL A 473 -25.21 7.78 0.68
CA VAL A 473 -25.02 7.25 -0.67
C VAL A 473 -26.37 6.94 -1.29
N SER A 474 -26.56 7.34 -2.54
CA SER A 474 -27.71 6.98 -3.38
C SER A 474 -27.21 6.31 -4.65
N ALA A 475 -27.94 5.34 -5.17
CA ALA A 475 -27.62 4.64 -6.43
C ALA A 475 -28.81 4.70 -7.39
N GLY A 476 -28.54 4.67 -8.69
CA GLY A 476 -29.58 4.64 -9.73
C GLY A 476 -30.25 3.27 -9.92
N THR A 477 -29.63 2.20 -9.41
CA THR A 477 -30.14 0.83 -9.53
C THR A 477 -31.24 0.53 -8.51
N ARG A 478 -32.21 -0.31 -8.88
CA ARG A 478 -33.46 -0.52 -8.12
C ARG A 478 -33.31 -1.27 -6.79
N GLU A 479 -32.11 -1.75 -6.45
CA GLU A 479 -31.92 -2.79 -5.43
C GLU A 479 -31.61 -2.26 -4.03
N VAL A 480 -30.84 -1.17 -3.95
CA VAL A 480 -30.57 -0.44 -2.71
C VAL A 480 -30.81 1.03 -3.00
N ARG A 481 -31.93 1.58 -2.52
CA ARG A 481 -32.34 2.98 -2.75
C ARG A 481 -31.32 4.00 -2.23
N GLY A 482 -30.51 3.59 -1.27
CA GLY A 482 -29.40 4.32 -0.67
C GLY A 482 -28.97 3.66 0.63
N TRP A 483 -27.85 4.11 1.19
CA TRP A 483 -27.40 3.77 2.53
C TRP A 483 -26.60 4.92 3.13
N SER A 484 -26.40 4.91 4.44
CA SER A 484 -25.48 5.82 5.13
C SER A 484 -24.32 5.04 5.74
N GLN A 485 -23.14 5.65 5.81
CA GLN A 485 -21.99 5.09 6.53
C GLN A 485 -21.00 6.18 7.00
N PRO A 486 -20.23 5.92 8.07
CA PRO A 486 -19.02 6.69 8.32
C PRO A 486 -17.92 6.31 7.30
N MET A 487 -17.01 7.23 7.06
CA MET A 487 -15.80 7.04 6.24
C MET A 487 -14.61 7.76 6.86
N LEU A 488 -13.41 7.28 6.59
CA LEU A 488 -12.16 7.96 6.97
C LEU A 488 -11.67 8.81 5.78
N GLU A 489 -11.46 10.10 6.01
CA GLU A 489 -11.00 11.12 5.06
C GLU A 489 -9.56 11.52 5.41
N PRO A 490 -8.52 11.04 4.69
CA PRO A 490 -7.15 11.49 4.93
C PRO A 490 -6.95 12.96 4.58
N HIS A 491 -6.06 13.63 5.32
CA HIS A 491 -5.71 15.02 5.09
C HIS A 491 -4.37 15.11 4.36
N GLY A 492 -4.42 15.35 3.05
CA GLY A 492 -3.23 15.44 2.18
C GLY A 492 -3.22 14.39 1.07
N THR A 493 -2.10 14.28 0.36
CA THR A 493 -1.85 13.17 -0.61
C THR A 493 -0.61 12.42 -0.19
N GLY A 494 -0.75 11.12 0.10
CA GLY A 494 0.39 10.31 0.55
C GLY A 494 1.45 10.13 -0.54
N VAL A 495 2.70 9.95 -0.13
CA VAL A 495 3.84 9.62 -0.98
C VAL A 495 4.28 8.20 -0.62
N ILE A 496 4.13 7.28 -1.56
CA ILE A 496 4.33 5.85 -1.38
C ILE A 496 5.31 5.37 -2.45
N ALA A 497 6.58 5.14 -2.10
CA ALA A 497 7.64 4.93 -3.07
C ALA A 497 8.59 3.80 -2.69
N VAL A 498 9.01 3.04 -3.71
CA VAL A 498 10.21 2.21 -3.62
C VAL A 498 11.36 2.81 -4.42
N LEU A 499 12.53 2.84 -3.80
CA LEU A 499 13.79 2.89 -4.49
C LEU A 499 14.14 1.52 -5.06
N VAL A 500 14.62 1.49 -6.30
CA VAL A 500 15.05 0.26 -6.99
C VAL A 500 16.46 0.42 -7.56
N LYS A 501 17.24 -0.66 -7.61
CA LYS A 501 18.64 -0.61 -8.07
C LYS A 501 19.03 -1.90 -8.77
N GLN A 502 19.81 -1.81 -9.83
CA GLN A 502 20.44 -2.98 -10.43
C GLN A 502 21.72 -3.33 -9.66
N ILE A 503 21.77 -4.53 -9.08
CA ILE A 503 22.92 -5.08 -8.35
C ILE A 503 23.26 -6.41 -9.04
N ASP A 504 24.50 -6.60 -9.49
CA ASP A 504 24.97 -7.76 -10.26
C ASP A 504 24.06 -8.21 -11.42
N GLY A 505 23.39 -7.24 -12.04
CA GLY A 505 22.45 -7.46 -13.14
C GLY A 505 20.99 -7.67 -12.72
N VAL A 506 20.70 -7.92 -11.45
CA VAL A 506 19.35 -8.18 -10.91
C VAL A 506 18.76 -6.89 -10.32
N LEU A 507 17.49 -6.59 -10.63
CA LEU A 507 16.80 -5.46 -10.02
C LEU A 507 16.38 -5.78 -8.58
N HIS A 508 16.83 -4.99 -7.63
CA HIS A 508 16.44 -5.05 -6.23
C HIS A 508 15.53 -3.87 -5.86
N ILE A 509 14.77 -4.06 -4.79
CA ILE A 509 13.79 -3.11 -4.23
C ILE A 509 14.18 -2.85 -2.79
N LEU A 510 14.39 -1.59 -2.39
CA LEU A 510 14.76 -1.25 -1.02
C LEU A 510 13.48 -1.21 -0.15
N LEU A 511 13.22 -2.26 0.62
CA LEU A 511 12.07 -2.34 1.52
C LEU A 511 12.46 -2.05 2.96
N ARG A 512 11.48 -1.61 3.76
CA ARG A 512 11.66 -1.24 5.16
C ARG A 512 10.85 -2.12 6.10
N ALA A 513 11.49 -2.73 7.09
CA ALA A 513 10.80 -3.34 8.23
C ALA A 513 10.06 -2.25 9.02
N SER A 514 8.72 -2.25 8.98
CA SER A 514 7.90 -1.09 9.38
C SER A 514 6.85 -1.43 10.43
N VAL A 515 6.69 -0.54 11.39
CA VAL A 515 5.78 -0.67 12.54
C VAL A 515 4.54 0.23 12.33
N GLU A 516 3.34 -0.35 12.33
CA GLU A 516 2.06 0.38 12.33
C GLU A 516 1.10 -0.15 13.42
N PRO A 517 0.28 0.71 14.06
CA PRO A 517 -0.48 0.36 15.26
C PRO A 517 -1.56 -0.72 15.04
N GLY A 518 -2.02 -0.85 13.81
CA GLY A 518 -3.05 -1.80 13.40
C GLY A 518 -2.55 -3.18 12.97
N TYR A 519 -1.25 -3.41 12.84
CA TYR A 519 -0.74 -4.74 12.45
C TYR A 519 -1.01 -5.80 13.53
N VAL A 520 -1.02 -7.08 13.13
CA VAL A 520 -1.21 -8.21 14.04
C VAL A 520 0.10 -8.51 14.78
N ASP A 521 1.17 -8.73 14.03
CA ASP A 521 2.51 -9.11 14.53
C ASP A 521 3.45 -7.89 14.68
N GLY A 522 2.89 -6.68 14.68
CA GLY A 522 3.61 -5.41 14.91
C GLY A 522 4.50 -4.91 13.76
N VAL A 523 5.16 -5.81 13.02
CA VAL A 523 6.06 -5.48 11.90
C VAL A 523 5.66 -6.20 10.62
N GLU A 524 5.54 -5.43 9.54
CA GLU A 524 5.43 -5.89 8.15
C GLU A 524 6.39 -5.09 7.26
N LEU A 525 6.79 -5.62 6.09
CA LEU A 525 7.59 -4.88 5.13
C LEU A 525 6.74 -3.80 4.43
N SER A 526 7.29 -2.59 4.34
CA SER A 526 6.71 -1.46 3.62
C SER A 526 7.66 -0.89 2.56
N PRO A 527 7.18 -0.02 1.65
CA PRO A 527 8.01 0.70 0.69
C PRO A 527 9.11 1.54 1.37
N THR A 528 10.16 1.91 0.61
CA THR A 528 11.26 2.74 1.10
C THR A 528 10.76 4.04 1.77
N VAL A 529 9.74 4.65 1.18
CA VAL A 529 9.08 5.87 1.69
C VAL A 529 7.57 5.62 1.74
N GLN A 530 6.99 5.80 2.93
CA GLN A 530 5.55 5.73 3.18
C GLN A 530 5.16 6.81 4.20
N PHE A 531 4.60 7.94 3.73
CA PHE A 531 4.12 9.02 4.60
C PHE A 531 3.12 9.95 3.89
N THR A 532 2.44 10.82 4.66
CA THR A 532 1.66 11.95 4.10
C THR A 532 2.35 13.26 4.47
N PRO A 533 2.83 14.07 3.50
CA PRO A 533 3.58 15.30 3.78
C PRO A 533 2.83 16.28 4.69
N GLU A 534 1.54 16.44 4.49
CA GLU A 534 0.66 17.34 5.26
C GLU A 534 0.44 16.87 6.71
N SER A 535 0.80 15.62 7.03
CA SER A 535 0.78 15.10 8.40
C SER A 535 2.09 15.33 9.17
N VAL A 536 3.17 15.76 8.50
CA VAL A 536 4.44 16.10 9.17
C VAL A 536 4.31 17.48 9.84
N PRO A 537 4.69 17.63 11.12
CA PRO A 537 4.69 18.95 11.76
C PRO A 537 5.80 19.85 11.18
N PRO A 538 5.64 21.19 11.16
CA PRO A 538 6.72 22.10 10.78
C PRO A 538 7.98 21.86 11.63
N GLY A 539 9.12 21.63 10.99
CA GLY A 539 10.37 21.25 11.66
C GLY A 539 10.46 19.78 12.14
N GLY A 540 9.46 18.95 11.85
CA GLY A 540 9.51 17.51 12.07
C GLY A 540 10.48 16.81 11.12
N ALA A 541 11.07 15.70 11.59
CA ALA A 541 11.91 14.85 10.75
C ALA A 541 11.10 14.20 9.63
N LEU A 542 11.60 14.29 8.39
CA LEU A 542 11.10 13.51 7.27
C LEU A 542 11.63 12.06 7.34
N PRO A 543 10.90 11.07 6.81
CA PRO A 543 11.44 9.71 6.62
C PRO A 543 12.76 9.71 5.82
N ARG A 544 13.63 8.72 6.08
CA ARG A 544 14.83 8.45 5.26
C ARG A 544 14.41 8.27 3.79
N PHE A 545 15.25 8.70 2.86
CA PHE A 545 15.04 8.62 1.40
C PHE A 545 13.91 9.46 0.79
N VAL A 546 13.26 10.34 1.55
CA VAL A 546 12.23 11.25 0.99
C VAL A 546 12.81 12.19 -0.08
N ASP A 547 14.01 12.73 0.15
CA ASP A 547 14.65 13.61 -0.84
C ASP A 547 15.10 12.83 -2.09
N ASP A 548 15.64 11.62 -1.94
CA ASP A 548 16.01 10.73 -3.07
C ASP A 548 14.83 10.40 -3.98
N VAL A 549 13.62 10.33 -3.42
CA VAL A 549 12.35 10.07 -4.12
C VAL A 549 11.74 11.34 -4.70
N LEU A 550 11.70 12.44 -3.94
CA LEU A 550 10.99 13.67 -4.35
C LEU A 550 11.83 14.61 -5.23
N SER A 551 13.16 14.54 -5.16
CA SER A 551 14.07 15.28 -6.05
C SER A 551 14.44 14.51 -7.32
N ALA A 552 14.04 13.23 -7.42
CA ALA A 552 14.38 12.36 -8.54
C ALA A 552 14.04 12.97 -9.91
N PRO A 553 14.97 12.96 -10.88
CA PRO A 553 14.71 13.44 -12.21
C PRO A 553 13.76 12.46 -12.95
N PRO A 554 12.97 12.93 -13.94
CA PRO A 554 11.97 12.10 -14.63
C PRO A 554 12.52 10.80 -15.23
N GLU A 555 13.79 10.82 -15.66
CA GLU A 555 14.48 9.72 -16.31
C GLU A 555 14.72 8.53 -15.35
N ARG A 556 14.87 8.80 -14.05
CA ARG A 556 14.96 7.78 -12.98
C ARG A 556 13.59 7.31 -12.49
N THR A 557 12.49 7.97 -12.89
CA THR A 557 11.14 7.66 -12.41
C THR A 557 10.46 6.63 -13.33
N ARG A 558 10.59 5.35 -13.00
CA ARG A 558 10.12 4.22 -13.82
C ARG A 558 8.62 3.96 -13.71
N PHE A 559 8.01 4.31 -12.59
CA PHE A 559 6.56 4.36 -12.41
C PHE A 559 6.18 5.60 -11.60
N ALA A 560 5.11 6.28 -12.02
CA ALA A 560 4.45 7.31 -11.22
C ALA A 560 2.95 7.33 -11.56
N CYS A 561 2.09 7.16 -10.56
CA CYS A 561 0.63 7.26 -10.71
C CYS A 561 -0.02 7.77 -9.42
N LEU A 562 -1.17 8.41 -9.53
CA LEU A 562 -2.04 8.76 -8.39
C LEU A 562 -3.13 7.68 -8.32
N LEU A 563 -3.20 6.96 -7.20
CA LEU A 563 -4.13 5.85 -6.99
C LEU A 563 -4.81 5.97 -5.63
N SER A 564 -6.08 5.56 -5.56
CA SER A 564 -6.84 5.52 -4.31
C SER A 564 -6.78 4.19 -3.55
N GLU A 565 -7.07 4.24 -2.25
CA GLU A 565 -7.29 3.07 -1.37
C GLU A 565 -8.75 2.52 -1.47
N GLU A 566 -9.17 1.61 -0.58
CA GLU A 566 -10.53 1.01 -0.57
C GLU A 566 -11.65 2.08 -0.45
N GLY A 567 -12.33 2.38 -1.57
CA GLY A 567 -13.48 3.30 -1.58
C GLY A 567 -14.67 2.83 -0.76
N GLY A 568 -14.70 1.58 -0.29
CA GLY A 568 -15.66 1.09 0.68
C GLY A 568 -15.49 1.66 2.11
N ARG A 569 -14.33 2.22 2.46
CA ARG A 569 -14.07 2.83 3.79
C ARG A 569 -13.45 4.23 3.75
N PHE A 570 -12.64 4.50 2.72
CA PHE A 570 -11.81 5.69 2.66
C PHE A 570 -12.36 6.72 1.68
N HIS A 571 -12.74 7.90 2.16
CA HIS A 571 -13.24 8.97 1.31
C HIS A 571 -12.07 9.75 0.71
N HIS A 572 -11.84 9.56 -0.59
CA HIS A 572 -10.80 10.21 -1.38
C HIS A 572 -9.38 10.06 -0.79
N ALA A 573 -9.06 8.89 -0.22
CA ALA A 573 -7.70 8.55 0.18
C ALA A 573 -6.81 8.35 -1.05
N LEU A 574 -6.00 9.36 -1.39
CA LEU A 574 -5.14 9.37 -2.57
C LEU A 574 -3.67 9.25 -2.19
N ASN A 575 -2.96 8.38 -2.91
CA ASN A 575 -1.54 8.14 -2.75
C ASN A 575 -0.82 8.28 -4.10
N ARG A 576 0.28 9.03 -4.13
CA ARG A 576 1.20 9.07 -5.26
C ARG A 576 2.16 7.89 -5.14
N TYR A 577 1.91 6.86 -5.93
CA TYR A 577 2.73 5.66 -6.00
C TYR A 577 3.89 5.84 -6.98
N LEU A 578 5.11 5.52 -6.54
CA LEU A 578 6.35 5.78 -7.26
C LEU A 578 7.29 4.56 -7.27
N VAL A 579 7.97 4.34 -8.40
CA VAL A 579 9.16 3.48 -8.52
C VAL A 579 10.28 4.34 -9.08
N VAL A 580 11.36 4.50 -8.31
CA VAL A 580 12.46 5.43 -8.61
C VAL A 580 13.80 4.69 -8.54
N GLU A 581 14.65 4.86 -9.55
CA GLU A 581 16.00 4.28 -9.51
C GLU A 581 16.89 4.99 -8.48
N ALA A 582 17.66 4.24 -7.70
CA ALA A 582 18.56 4.76 -6.68
C ALA A 582 19.93 5.16 -7.26
N GLU A 583 20.34 6.41 -7.02
CA GLU A 583 21.72 6.86 -7.15
C GLU A 583 22.56 6.42 -5.94
N GLY A 584 23.86 6.74 -5.93
CA GLY A 584 24.78 6.34 -4.85
C GLY A 584 25.18 4.86 -4.88
N ASP A 585 25.79 4.42 -3.78
CA ASP A 585 26.22 3.03 -3.55
C ASP A 585 25.09 2.19 -2.92
N ALA A 586 25.02 0.89 -3.22
CA ALA A 586 23.96 0.00 -2.73
C ALA A 586 24.07 -0.29 -1.22
N GLU A 587 25.27 -0.62 -0.74
CA GLU A 587 25.53 -1.01 0.65
C GLU A 587 25.23 0.14 1.61
N SER A 588 25.59 1.37 1.22
CA SER A 588 25.34 2.60 1.98
C SER A 588 23.86 2.93 2.23
N MET A 589 22.94 2.31 1.50
CA MET A 589 21.50 2.51 1.66
C MET A 589 20.87 1.52 2.64
N GLU A 590 21.51 0.38 2.88
CA GLU A 590 21.08 -0.55 3.91
C GLU A 590 21.39 -0.02 5.32
N ASP A 591 20.67 -0.54 6.31
CA ASP A 591 21.01 -0.40 7.73
C ASP A 591 20.40 -1.56 8.54
N ARG A 592 19.82 -1.28 9.72
CA ARG A 592 18.99 -2.22 10.48
C ARG A 592 17.59 -2.36 9.88
N ASP A 593 16.95 -1.25 9.54
CA ASP A 593 15.54 -1.14 9.16
C ASP A 593 15.30 -1.36 7.66
N PHE A 594 16.33 -1.25 6.80
CA PHE A 594 16.22 -1.33 5.34
C PHE A 594 17.05 -2.47 4.71
N ARG A 595 16.46 -3.20 3.74
CA ARG A 595 17.10 -4.28 2.93
C ARG A 595 16.72 -4.20 1.45
N TRP A 596 17.64 -4.58 0.56
CA TRP A 596 17.44 -4.81 -0.86
C TRP A 596 16.85 -6.21 -1.11
N VAL A 597 15.70 -6.28 -1.79
CA VAL A 597 14.95 -7.55 -1.99
C VAL A 597 14.56 -7.73 -3.46
N THR A 598 14.62 -8.95 -4.00
CA THR A 598 14.19 -9.29 -5.37
C THR A 598 12.70 -9.64 -5.45
N LEU A 599 12.12 -9.61 -6.65
CA LEU A 599 10.70 -9.96 -6.84
C LEU A 599 10.40 -11.45 -6.62
N ASP A 600 11.38 -12.36 -6.75
CA ASP A 600 11.19 -13.78 -6.42
C ASP A 600 11.17 -14.03 -4.89
N GLU A 601 12.05 -13.36 -4.15
CA GLU A 601 12.00 -13.33 -2.68
C GLU A 601 10.63 -12.80 -2.19
N LEU A 602 10.18 -11.65 -2.71
CA LEU A 602 8.87 -11.10 -2.35
C LEU A 602 7.72 -12.03 -2.78
N SER A 603 7.80 -12.68 -3.95
CA SER A 603 6.81 -13.66 -4.42
C SER A 603 6.80 -14.96 -3.61
N THR A 604 7.84 -15.21 -2.81
CA THR A 604 7.88 -16.28 -1.81
C THR A 604 7.23 -15.80 -0.50
N LEU A 605 7.60 -14.62 0.00
CA LEU A 605 7.02 -14.03 1.21
C LEU A 605 5.50 -13.77 1.08
N LEU A 606 5.02 -13.36 -0.10
CA LEU A 606 3.61 -13.06 -0.40
C LEU A 606 2.66 -14.26 -0.31
N ARG A 607 3.20 -15.48 -0.26
CA ARG A 607 2.44 -16.73 0.00
C ARG A 607 2.02 -16.84 1.46
N HIS A 608 2.57 -15.98 2.33
CA HIS A 608 2.36 -15.97 3.77
C HIS A 608 1.76 -14.63 4.21
N SER A 609 1.02 -14.66 5.32
CA SER A 609 0.44 -13.47 5.95
C SER A 609 1.49 -12.61 6.64
N HIS A 610 1.19 -11.32 6.80
CA HIS A 610 1.96 -10.37 7.62
C HIS A 610 3.38 -10.03 7.12
N TYR A 611 3.75 -10.45 5.91
CA TYR A 611 5.08 -10.14 5.37
C TYR A 611 5.13 -8.80 4.63
N LEU A 612 4.16 -8.45 3.78
CA LEU A 612 4.14 -7.21 3.02
C LEU A 612 2.83 -6.44 3.25
N ASN A 613 2.94 -5.16 3.59
CA ASN A 613 1.78 -4.28 3.75
C ASN A 613 1.12 -3.92 2.40
N VAL A 614 -0.12 -3.42 2.43
CA VAL A 614 -0.94 -3.18 1.23
C VAL A 614 -0.32 -2.18 0.24
N GLN A 615 0.50 -1.26 0.74
CA GLN A 615 1.29 -0.31 -0.03
C GLN A 615 2.44 -0.98 -0.80
N ALA A 616 3.23 -1.83 -0.15
CA ALA A 616 4.26 -2.64 -0.79
C ALA A 616 3.64 -3.60 -1.81
N ARG A 617 2.51 -4.24 -1.47
CA ARG A 617 1.75 -5.11 -2.40
C ARG A 617 1.28 -4.36 -3.65
N THR A 618 0.80 -3.13 -3.51
CA THR A 618 0.50 -2.27 -4.66
C THR A 618 1.74 -2.02 -5.52
N LEU A 619 2.90 -1.71 -4.92
CA LEU A 619 4.12 -1.46 -5.71
C LEU A 619 4.70 -2.72 -6.37
N VAL A 620 4.51 -3.91 -5.79
CA VAL A 620 4.81 -5.20 -6.47
C VAL A 620 3.96 -5.37 -7.73
N ALA A 621 2.65 -5.12 -7.66
CA ALA A 621 1.78 -5.15 -8.84
C ALA A 621 2.19 -4.09 -9.89
N CYS A 622 2.54 -2.87 -9.46
CA CYS A 622 3.04 -1.83 -10.35
C CYS A 622 4.39 -2.20 -10.99
N LEU A 623 5.31 -2.87 -10.28
CA LEU A 623 6.57 -3.37 -10.82
C LEU A 623 6.35 -4.47 -11.87
N HIS A 624 5.46 -5.43 -11.59
CA HIS A 624 5.07 -6.44 -12.59
C HIS A 624 4.45 -5.82 -13.85
N SER A 625 3.81 -4.65 -13.76
CA SER A 625 3.32 -3.91 -14.94
C SER A 625 4.42 -3.40 -15.88
N LEU A 626 5.67 -3.29 -15.41
CA LEU A 626 6.82 -2.81 -16.19
C LEU A 626 7.55 -3.92 -16.98
N LEU A 627 7.19 -5.19 -16.77
CA LEU A 627 7.72 -6.33 -17.52
C LEU A 627 7.36 -6.27 -19.03
N ALA A 628 6.20 -5.70 -19.36
CA ALA A 628 5.80 -5.49 -20.75
C ALA A 628 6.42 -4.21 -21.34
N PRO A 629 6.87 -4.19 -22.60
CA PRO A 629 7.34 -2.98 -23.26
C PRO A 629 6.16 -2.05 -23.60
N ARG A 630 6.02 -0.94 -22.88
CA ARG A 630 5.00 0.10 -23.18
C ARG A 630 5.18 0.62 -24.61
N ARG A 631 4.20 0.38 -25.49
CA ARG A 631 4.28 0.81 -26.90
C ARG A 631 4.50 2.32 -27.03
N PRO A 632 5.57 2.78 -27.71
CA PRO A 632 5.74 4.21 -28.00
C PRO A 632 4.63 4.67 -28.95
N GLY A 633 3.92 5.73 -28.59
CA GLY A 633 2.73 6.19 -29.33
C GLY A 633 1.41 5.53 -28.89
N GLY A 634 1.43 4.60 -27.94
CA GLY A 634 0.26 4.29 -27.12
C GLY A 634 -0.11 5.54 -26.31
N GLY A 635 -1.09 6.30 -26.78
CA GLY A 635 -1.62 7.45 -26.05
C GLY A 635 -2.17 7.01 -24.70
N ALA A 636 -2.16 7.92 -23.71
CA ALA A 636 -2.89 7.70 -22.47
C ALA A 636 -4.34 7.32 -22.81
N LEU A 637 -4.88 6.28 -22.17
CA LEU A 637 -6.27 5.89 -22.38
C LEU A 637 -7.16 7.00 -21.80
N VAL A 638 -7.75 7.82 -22.68
CA VAL A 638 -8.70 8.87 -22.30
C VAL A 638 -10.05 8.20 -21.99
N LEU A 639 -10.51 8.34 -20.75
CA LEU A 639 -11.64 7.64 -20.09
C LEU A 639 -12.58 8.64 -19.36
#